data_AF-A0A2E5D624-F1
#
_entry.id   AF-A0A2E5D624-F1
#
_cell.length_a   1.000
_cell.length_b   1.000
_cell.length_c   1.000
_cell.angle_alpha   90.00
_cell.angle_beta   90.00
_cell.angle_gamma   90.00
#
_symmetry.space_group_name_H-M   'P 1'
#
loop_
_entity.id
_entity.type
_entity.pdbx_description
1 polymer ?
#
loop_
_entity_poly.entity_id
_entity_poly.type
_entity_poly.pdbx_seq_one_letter_code
_entity_poly.pdbx_strand_id
1 'polypeptide(L)'
;MGAILAAALLPIVMPASADSVARTWNEQNLAAVRLSFPDPPVHARNLFHVSVAMYDAWAAYDPEATGYLFRENITSTGDVEAARREAVSHAAYQVLRHRYIAVRHPNTPLANALQVQNELRQLMISLGYNPNDLTTAGDSPSAVGNRVGETVIDWTSSDNSNEAGGYTDSSYTPVNDPLVLAFSGTTLNDPNRWQPLEFVEALSQTGQPLAFNTQSFLGSHWRDVWPFALSREPGETLYFDPGPPPQLEGDGDEAFKAGNLEVIRFSSLLDPAVAPVRDFSPGAVGNNLLGTNDGSGHALNPVTGASYAPNLINEADFGRVVAEYWADGPESETPPGHWNVIANEMMDHPSFERRFEGAGPELDELEWETKMYFLLNASLHDAAVAAWTCKREYDYVRPISSIRYMAAQGQSSNPAFPFYNEEGIPLEPGLVEIVTRSTAIGAGRHAHLGAGAIGKVAIYCWQGEPANPATQIGGVGWILAEDWLPYQRDTFVTPAFAAYLSGHSTFSRAAAEILTRITGSEFFPGGLAVHEVEELEFEAGPTAPVQLQWATYYDASDQAGISRIYGGIHVPADDGPGRAVGSKCGIAAWELGIKYFDGSVLDERPSLTVTRVAGDELRLDWTQRRGLFYKVLRANDLENFVDETPFERATEDRGTYTISPLGQAREFYQIEQGE
;
A
#
# COMPACT_ATOMS: atom_id res chain seq x y z
N MET A 1 46.95 -29.65 38.99
CA MET A 1 46.45 -30.13 37.70
C MET A 1 44.92 -30.06 37.71
N GLY A 2 44.22 -29.30 36.88
CA GLY A 2 44.55 -28.13 36.07
C GLY A 2 43.33 -27.20 36.12
N ALA A 3 43.58 -25.90 36.17
CA ALA A 3 42.55 -24.87 36.12
C ALA A 3 42.31 -24.52 34.65
N ILE A 4 41.08 -24.70 34.18
CA ILE A 4 40.65 -24.27 32.84
C ILE A 4 40.19 -22.81 32.97
N LEU A 5 40.94 -21.90 32.34
CA LEU A 5 40.54 -20.51 32.13
C LEU A 5 39.30 -20.48 31.22
N ALA A 6 38.19 -19.96 31.72
CA ALA A 6 37.11 -19.44 30.88
C ALA A 6 37.57 -18.09 30.33
N ALA A 7 37.83 -18.02 29.03
CA ALA A 7 38.05 -16.75 28.34
C ALA A 7 36.70 -16.04 28.20
N ALA A 8 36.53 -14.92 28.90
CA ALA A 8 35.43 -14.00 28.67
C ALA A 8 35.65 -13.33 27.30
N LEU A 9 34.86 -13.71 26.31
CA LEU A 9 34.68 -12.94 25.08
C LEU A 9 33.84 -11.71 25.46
N LEU A 10 34.51 -10.56 25.59
CA LEU A 10 33.83 -9.26 25.61
C LEU A 10 33.14 -9.06 24.26
N PRO A 11 31.88 -8.56 24.23
CA PRO A 11 31.27 -8.14 22.99
C PRO A 11 32.10 -7.00 22.43
N ILE A 12 32.59 -7.18 21.20
CA ILE A 12 33.08 -6.07 20.40
C ILE A 12 31.82 -5.27 20.03
N VAL A 13 31.52 -4.24 20.80
CA VAL A 13 30.59 -3.20 20.36
C VAL A 13 31.29 -2.48 19.22
N MET A 14 31.00 -2.90 17.99
CA MET A 14 31.28 -2.06 16.84
C MET A 14 30.39 -0.82 17.00
N PRO A 15 30.94 0.41 16.85
CA PRO A 15 30.07 1.57 16.75
C PRO A 15 29.17 1.35 15.54
N ALA A 16 27.86 1.53 15.71
CA ALA A 16 26.97 1.65 14.56
C ALA A 16 27.56 2.72 13.63
N SER A 17 27.67 2.40 12.34
CA SER A 17 27.90 3.43 11.33
C SER A 17 26.82 4.50 11.52
N ALA A 18 27.17 5.78 11.39
CA ALA A 18 26.13 6.79 11.35
C ALA A 18 25.31 6.54 10.08
N ASP A 19 23.99 6.38 10.21
CA ASP A 19 23.10 6.14 9.09
C ASP A 19 23.31 7.17 7.97
N SER A 20 23.14 6.73 6.73
CA SER A 20 23.10 7.61 5.57
C SER A 20 22.01 8.69 5.73
N VAL A 21 22.21 9.83 5.05
CA VAL A 21 21.20 10.91 5.06
C VAL A 21 19.90 10.45 4.39
N ALA A 22 19.94 9.51 3.42
CA ALA A 22 18.72 8.99 2.81
C ALA A 22 17.90 8.18 3.82
N ARG A 23 18.51 7.24 4.55
CA ARG A 23 17.87 6.54 5.69
C ARG A 23 17.34 7.53 6.72
N THR A 24 18.15 8.51 7.11
CA THR A 24 17.75 9.52 8.11
C THR A 24 16.50 10.31 7.69
N TRP A 25 16.43 10.75 6.44
CA TRP A 25 15.24 11.46 5.91
C TRP A 25 14.05 10.53 5.66
N ASN A 26 14.28 9.27 5.32
CA ASN A 26 13.23 8.25 5.25
C ASN A 26 12.57 8.04 6.63
N GLU A 27 13.36 7.81 7.68
CA GLU A 27 12.87 7.66 9.05
C GLU A 27 12.08 8.90 9.52
N GLN A 28 12.55 10.11 9.15
CA GLN A 28 11.83 11.34 9.45
C GLN A 28 10.52 11.48 8.66
N ASN A 29 10.45 10.96 7.44
CA ASN A 29 9.19 10.88 6.67
C ASN A 29 8.23 9.88 7.32
N LEU A 30 8.72 8.71 7.73
CA LEU A 30 7.92 7.71 8.45
C LEU A 30 7.38 8.26 9.77
N ALA A 31 8.19 8.96 10.55
CA ALA A 31 7.74 9.67 11.75
C ALA A 31 6.64 10.71 11.44
N ALA A 32 6.76 11.44 10.33
CA ALA A 32 5.73 12.37 9.89
C ALA A 32 4.42 11.66 9.50
N VAL A 33 4.51 10.47 8.90
CA VAL A 33 3.33 9.64 8.58
C VAL A 33 2.61 9.19 9.85
N ARG A 34 3.32 8.70 10.87
CA ARG A 34 2.74 8.27 12.16
C ARG A 34 1.93 9.40 12.83
N LEU A 35 2.39 10.64 12.68
CA LEU A 35 1.73 11.82 13.22
C LEU A 35 0.59 12.37 12.35
N SER A 36 0.52 11.97 11.08
CA SER A 36 -0.48 12.42 10.10
C SER A 36 -1.80 11.65 10.24
N PHE A 37 -2.86 12.19 9.65
CA PHE A 37 -4.09 11.44 9.46
C PHE A 37 -3.84 10.25 8.50
N PRO A 38 -4.36 9.05 8.79
CA PRO A 38 -4.11 7.85 8.00
C PRO A 38 -4.85 7.90 6.66
N ASP A 39 -4.12 8.29 5.62
CA ASP A 39 -4.56 8.30 4.23
C ASP A 39 -3.48 7.58 3.38
N PRO A 40 -3.60 6.25 3.18
CA PRO A 40 -2.55 5.46 2.54
C PRO A 40 -2.16 5.95 1.13
N PRO A 41 -3.09 6.37 0.25
CA PRO A 41 -2.72 6.98 -1.02
C PRO A 41 -1.86 8.25 -0.87
N VAL A 42 -2.24 9.16 0.03
CA VAL A 42 -1.47 10.39 0.30
C VAL A 42 -0.09 10.04 0.84
N HIS A 43 0.01 9.06 1.73
CA HIS A 43 1.30 8.63 2.30
C HIS A 43 2.21 7.98 1.25
N ALA A 44 1.69 7.09 0.40
CA ALA A 44 2.45 6.50 -0.71
C ALA A 44 3.01 7.59 -1.65
N ARG A 45 2.19 8.58 -1.99
CA ARG A 45 2.60 9.73 -2.80
C ARG A 45 3.68 10.59 -2.13
N ASN A 46 3.54 10.86 -0.83
CA ASN A 46 4.53 11.64 -0.09
C ASN A 46 5.87 10.91 0.00
N LEU A 47 5.85 9.60 0.30
CA LEU A 47 7.04 8.73 0.30
C LEU A 47 7.74 8.76 -1.07
N PHE A 48 6.97 8.65 -2.15
CA PHE A 48 7.52 8.69 -3.50
C PHE A 48 8.14 10.05 -3.82
N HIS A 49 7.43 11.15 -3.60
CA HIS A 49 7.94 12.49 -3.93
C HIS A 49 9.19 12.87 -3.14
N VAL A 50 9.31 12.44 -1.88
CA VAL A 50 10.55 12.61 -1.10
C VAL A 50 11.67 11.75 -1.67
N SER A 51 11.37 10.52 -2.08
CA SER A 51 12.36 9.63 -2.71
C SER A 51 12.85 10.16 -4.05
N VAL A 52 11.97 10.75 -4.87
CA VAL A 52 12.33 11.49 -6.08
C VAL A 52 13.26 12.65 -5.74
N ALA A 53 12.93 13.46 -4.73
CA ALA A 53 13.77 14.59 -4.35
C ALA A 53 15.17 14.17 -3.89
N MET A 54 15.26 13.07 -3.14
CA MET A 54 16.55 12.50 -2.74
C MET A 54 17.33 11.94 -3.93
N TYR A 55 16.67 11.16 -4.79
CA TYR A 55 17.29 10.57 -5.98
C TYR A 55 17.78 11.65 -6.97
N ASP A 56 16.93 12.61 -7.33
CA ASP A 56 17.29 13.67 -8.28
C ASP A 56 18.44 14.56 -7.76
N ALA A 57 18.47 14.84 -6.45
CA ALA A 57 19.58 15.58 -5.84
C ALA A 57 20.90 14.78 -5.84
N TRP A 58 20.84 13.45 -5.72
CA TRP A 58 22.00 12.58 -5.84
C TRP A 58 22.46 12.45 -7.30
N ALA A 59 21.53 12.22 -8.22
CA ALA A 59 21.75 12.03 -9.66
C ALA A 59 22.32 13.27 -10.32
N ALA A 60 22.01 14.48 -9.83
CA ALA A 60 22.60 15.73 -10.31
C ALA A 60 24.14 15.77 -10.25
N TYR A 61 24.78 14.92 -9.42
CA TYR A 61 26.23 14.81 -9.31
C TYR A 61 26.80 13.53 -9.94
N ASP A 62 25.94 12.68 -10.51
CA ASP A 62 26.32 11.42 -11.12
C ASP A 62 26.52 11.59 -12.64
N PRO A 63 27.58 11.02 -13.23
CA PRO A 63 27.84 11.17 -14.67
C PRO A 63 26.98 10.29 -15.57
N GLU A 64 26.31 9.26 -15.02
CA GLU A 64 25.52 8.29 -15.78
C GLU A 64 24.02 8.41 -15.49
N ALA A 65 23.66 8.60 -14.22
CA ALA A 65 22.26 8.67 -13.82
C ALA A 65 21.57 9.93 -14.35
N THR A 66 20.29 9.77 -14.71
CA THR A 66 19.39 10.85 -15.09
C THR A 66 18.33 11.01 -14.01
N GLY A 67 18.10 12.25 -13.54
CA GLY A 67 17.02 12.53 -12.61
C GLY A 67 15.63 12.34 -13.23
N TYR A 68 14.64 12.03 -12.39
CA TYR A 68 13.26 11.84 -12.82
C TYR A 68 12.56 13.15 -13.16
N LEU A 69 12.73 14.18 -12.33
CA LEU A 69 12.09 15.49 -12.54
C LEU A 69 13.09 16.63 -12.72
N PHE A 70 14.28 16.52 -12.14
CA PHE A 70 15.35 17.51 -12.22
C PHE A 70 16.60 16.89 -12.85
N ARG A 71 17.18 17.53 -13.88
CA ARG A 71 18.24 16.96 -14.74
C ARG A 71 19.46 17.85 -14.93
N GLU A 72 19.68 18.84 -14.06
CA GLU A 72 20.92 19.62 -14.15
C GLU A 72 22.12 18.77 -13.75
N ASN A 73 23.16 18.77 -14.59
CA ASN A 73 24.44 18.13 -14.28
C ASN A 73 25.37 19.11 -13.56
N ILE A 74 25.74 18.77 -12.32
CA ILE A 74 26.54 19.61 -11.43
C ILE A 74 27.94 19.05 -11.30
N THR A 75 28.94 19.82 -11.75
CA THR A 75 30.34 19.49 -11.48
C THR A 75 30.73 20.02 -10.10
N SER A 76 30.84 19.12 -9.12
CA SER A 76 31.37 19.50 -7.80
C SER A 76 32.84 19.92 -7.91
N THR A 77 33.19 21.04 -7.26
CA THR A 77 34.58 21.53 -7.17
C THR A 77 35.33 21.01 -5.94
N GLY A 78 34.67 20.16 -5.13
CA GLY A 78 35.18 19.65 -3.85
C GLY A 78 34.80 18.19 -3.59
N ASP A 79 34.48 17.87 -2.34
CA ASP A 79 34.02 16.54 -1.94
C ASP A 79 32.60 16.28 -2.45
N VAL A 80 32.48 15.44 -3.50
CA VAL A 80 31.20 15.07 -4.12
C VAL A 80 30.26 14.40 -3.12
N GLU A 81 30.79 13.58 -2.21
CA GLU A 81 29.94 12.86 -1.24
C GLU A 81 29.42 13.79 -0.14
N ALA A 82 30.21 14.79 0.26
CA ALA A 82 29.69 15.87 1.10
C ALA A 82 28.61 16.70 0.37
N ALA A 83 28.83 17.03 -0.91
CA ALA A 83 27.87 17.77 -1.72
C ALA A 83 26.55 17.01 -1.90
N ARG A 84 26.61 15.71 -2.22
CA ARG A 84 25.42 14.84 -2.33
C ARG A 84 24.62 14.83 -1.03
N ARG A 85 25.29 14.64 0.12
CA ARG A 85 24.62 14.62 1.43
C ARG A 85 23.88 15.92 1.76
N GLU A 86 24.48 17.07 1.45
CA GLU A 86 23.86 18.38 1.66
C GLU A 86 22.69 18.62 0.69
N ALA A 87 22.88 18.33 -0.60
CA ALA A 87 21.84 18.53 -1.62
C ALA A 87 20.61 17.63 -1.36
N VAL A 88 20.83 16.34 -1.05
CA VAL A 88 19.77 15.39 -0.67
C VAL A 88 19.00 15.89 0.54
N SER A 89 19.70 16.41 1.55
CA SER A 89 19.06 16.90 2.77
C SER A 89 18.19 18.14 2.53
N HIS A 90 18.69 19.10 1.74
CA HIS A 90 17.91 20.27 1.36
C HIS A 90 16.68 19.89 0.50
N ALA A 91 16.83 18.96 -0.44
CA ALA A 91 15.74 18.49 -1.29
C ALA A 91 14.63 17.79 -0.47
N ALA A 92 15.00 16.82 0.38
CA ALA A 92 14.06 16.12 1.24
C ALA A 92 13.36 17.08 2.22
N TYR A 93 14.12 17.97 2.86
CA TYR A 93 13.58 18.98 3.77
C TYR A 93 12.51 19.86 3.10
N GLN A 94 12.77 20.34 1.89
CA GLN A 94 11.83 21.21 1.15
C GLN A 94 10.53 20.49 0.80
N VAL A 95 10.60 19.25 0.33
CA VAL A 95 9.39 18.47 0.04
C VAL A 95 8.63 18.15 1.32
N LEU A 96 9.30 17.64 2.36
CA LEU A 96 8.64 17.25 3.62
C LEU A 96 7.97 18.44 4.32
N ARG A 97 8.67 19.57 4.46
CA ARG A 97 8.07 20.76 5.11
C ARG A 97 6.87 21.28 4.33
N HIS A 98 6.85 21.10 3.01
CA HIS A 98 5.73 21.46 2.17
C HIS A 98 4.56 20.48 2.41
N ARG A 99 4.82 19.16 2.39
CA ARG A 99 3.81 18.09 2.54
C ARG A 99 3.12 18.07 3.90
N TYR A 100 3.84 18.40 4.95
CA TYR A 100 3.36 18.35 6.34
C TYR A 100 3.14 19.72 6.96
N ILE A 101 2.72 20.72 6.17
CA ILE A 101 2.35 22.03 6.72
C ILE A 101 1.04 21.94 7.53
N ALA A 102 0.84 22.88 8.44
CA ALA A 102 -0.24 22.94 9.44
C ALA A 102 -1.69 22.68 8.95
N VAL A 103 -1.99 22.81 7.65
CA VAL A 103 -3.37 22.73 7.11
C VAL A 103 -3.47 21.85 5.86
N ARG A 104 -2.46 21.04 5.57
CA ARG A 104 -2.39 20.25 4.34
C ARG A 104 -3.48 19.17 4.26
N HIS A 105 -3.51 18.28 5.23
CA HIS A 105 -4.60 17.32 5.38
C HIS A 105 -5.57 17.83 6.45
N PRO A 106 -6.86 18.06 6.12
CA PRO A 106 -7.79 18.77 7.00
C PRO A 106 -8.06 18.05 8.33
N ASN A 107 -7.88 16.72 8.36
CA ASN A 107 -8.08 15.92 9.56
C ASN A 107 -6.81 15.69 10.39
N THR A 108 -5.64 16.19 9.96
CA THR A 108 -4.42 16.07 10.78
C THR A 108 -4.46 17.11 11.91
N PRO A 109 -4.27 16.71 13.18
CA PRO A 109 -4.22 17.67 14.29
C PRO A 109 -3.14 18.73 14.09
N LEU A 110 -3.47 20.00 14.34
CA LEU A 110 -2.52 21.11 14.21
C LEU A 110 -1.25 20.91 15.05
N ALA A 111 -1.39 20.36 16.26
CA ALA A 111 -0.25 20.08 17.13
C ALA A 111 0.73 19.09 16.49
N ASN A 112 0.22 18.02 15.87
CA ASN A 112 1.02 17.01 15.17
C ASN A 112 1.74 17.62 13.97
N ALA A 113 1.04 18.40 13.15
CA ALA A 113 1.66 19.07 12.00
C ALA A 113 2.77 20.04 12.44
N LEU A 114 2.57 20.81 13.52
CA LEU A 114 3.59 21.69 14.08
C LEU A 114 4.78 20.91 14.67
N GLN A 115 4.53 19.76 15.29
CA GLN A 115 5.57 18.86 15.77
C GLN A 115 6.46 18.38 14.61
N VAL A 116 5.87 17.87 13.54
CA VAL A 116 6.60 17.45 12.32
C VAL A 116 7.46 18.59 11.78
N GLN A 117 6.91 19.81 11.64
CA GLN A 117 7.69 20.97 11.16
C GLN A 117 8.90 21.28 12.06
N ASN A 118 8.76 21.14 13.38
CA ASN A 118 9.85 21.35 14.32
C ASN A 118 10.91 20.26 14.19
N GLU A 119 10.52 18.99 14.10
CA GLU A 119 11.44 17.85 13.95
C GLU A 119 12.25 17.95 12.65
N LEU A 120 11.61 18.25 11.53
CA LEU A 120 12.28 18.49 10.23
C LEU A 120 13.33 19.60 10.33
N ARG A 121 13.00 20.69 11.04
CA ARG A 121 13.93 21.80 11.27
C ARG A 121 15.09 21.40 12.17
N GLN A 122 14.84 20.64 13.24
CA GLN A 122 15.90 20.16 14.14
C GLN A 122 16.84 19.19 13.42
N LEU A 123 16.32 18.34 12.54
CA LEU A 123 17.14 17.43 11.76
C LEU A 123 18.15 18.20 10.89
N MET A 124 17.70 19.22 10.15
CA MET A 124 18.61 20.10 9.38
C MET A 124 19.73 20.69 10.25
N ILE A 125 19.40 21.19 11.44
CA ILE A 125 20.37 21.78 12.37
C ILE A 125 21.36 20.71 12.86
N SER A 126 20.87 19.50 13.18
CA SER A 126 21.69 18.40 13.68
C SER A 126 22.69 17.88 12.63
N LEU A 127 22.30 17.93 11.34
CA LEU A 127 23.17 17.60 10.20
C LEU A 127 24.16 18.74 9.87
N GLY A 128 24.07 19.89 10.56
CA GLY A 128 24.95 21.03 10.36
C GLY A 128 24.51 22.01 9.27
N TYR A 129 23.29 21.86 8.75
CA TYR A 129 22.75 22.68 7.67
C TYR A 129 21.87 23.82 8.21
N ASN A 130 21.72 24.88 7.40
CA ASN A 130 20.87 26.02 7.75
C ASN A 130 19.44 25.80 7.24
N PRO A 131 18.43 25.52 8.09
CA PRO A 131 17.04 25.32 7.65
C PRO A 131 16.38 26.58 7.07
N ASN A 132 17.02 27.75 7.19
CA ASN A 132 16.56 29.00 6.61
C ASN A 132 17.24 29.32 5.27
N ASP A 133 18.19 28.51 4.80
CA ASP A 133 18.78 28.69 3.47
C ASP A 133 17.84 28.13 2.39
N LEU A 134 17.19 29.06 1.68
CA LEU A 134 16.23 28.79 0.62
C LEU A 134 16.73 29.29 -0.74
N THR A 135 18.03 29.62 -0.85
CA THR A 135 18.58 30.07 -2.13
C THR A 135 18.47 28.95 -3.16
N THR A 136 18.08 29.29 -4.38
CA THR A 136 18.07 28.40 -5.55
C THR A 136 19.11 28.83 -6.59
N ALA A 137 19.79 29.95 -6.36
CA ALA A 137 20.78 30.51 -7.27
C ALA A 137 22.18 29.95 -7.02
N GLY A 138 22.85 29.55 -8.11
CA GLY A 138 24.22 29.04 -8.11
C GLY A 138 24.33 27.54 -7.85
N ASP A 139 25.56 27.05 -7.77
CA ASP A 139 25.87 25.61 -7.74
C ASP A 139 26.28 25.11 -6.34
N SER A 140 25.92 25.83 -5.27
CA SER A 140 26.10 25.27 -3.92
C SER A 140 25.19 24.06 -3.74
N PRO A 141 25.59 23.04 -2.95
CA PRO A 141 24.75 21.88 -2.75
C PRO A 141 23.38 22.21 -2.15
N SER A 142 23.31 23.18 -1.23
CA SER A 142 22.04 23.71 -0.72
C SER A 142 21.16 24.31 -1.82
N ALA A 143 21.74 25.06 -2.77
CA ALA A 143 21.00 25.63 -3.90
C ALA A 143 20.46 24.57 -4.85
N VAL A 144 21.28 23.57 -5.17
CA VAL A 144 20.87 22.42 -5.99
C VAL A 144 19.71 21.68 -5.30
N GLY A 145 19.87 21.31 -4.03
CA GLY A 145 18.82 20.63 -3.27
C GLY A 145 17.51 21.44 -3.17
N ASN A 146 17.62 22.75 -2.98
CA ASN A 146 16.45 23.64 -2.99
C ASN A 146 15.75 23.67 -4.36
N ARG A 147 16.50 23.72 -5.48
CA ARG A 147 15.93 23.65 -6.84
C ARG A 147 15.23 22.31 -7.09
N VAL A 148 15.82 21.20 -6.65
CA VAL A 148 15.19 19.87 -6.74
C VAL A 148 13.87 19.87 -5.98
N GLY A 149 13.88 20.34 -4.72
CA GLY A 149 12.66 20.43 -3.91
C GLY A 149 11.56 21.27 -4.56
N GLU A 150 11.92 22.46 -5.07
CA GLU A 150 10.99 23.34 -5.81
C GLU A 150 10.43 22.64 -7.07
N THR A 151 11.29 21.99 -7.86
CA THR A 151 10.90 21.26 -9.08
C THR A 151 9.87 20.16 -8.79
N VAL A 152 10.09 19.37 -7.72
CA VAL A 152 9.16 18.31 -7.30
C VAL A 152 7.84 18.91 -6.82
N ILE A 153 7.88 19.96 -6.01
CA ILE A 153 6.68 20.62 -5.48
C ILE A 153 5.84 21.20 -6.62
N ASP A 154 6.46 21.93 -7.54
CA ASP A 154 5.78 22.60 -8.64
C ASP A 154 5.17 21.58 -9.60
N TRP A 155 5.92 20.54 -9.98
CA TRP A 155 5.44 19.47 -10.85
C TRP A 155 4.19 18.80 -10.30
N THR A 156 4.23 18.46 -9.01
CA THR A 156 3.20 17.66 -8.35
C THR A 156 2.02 18.49 -7.83
N SER A 157 2.07 19.82 -7.97
CA SER A 157 0.95 20.71 -7.61
C SER A 157 -0.29 20.48 -8.48
N SER A 158 -0.10 19.91 -9.68
CA SER A 158 -1.12 19.70 -10.70
C SER A 158 -1.33 18.22 -11.05
N ASP A 159 -0.85 17.31 -10.21
CA ASP A 159 -0.92 15.86 -10.44
C ASP A 159 -2.30 15.24 -10.17
N ASN A 160 -3.35 16.06 -10.14
CA ASN A 160 -4.73 15.70 -9.81
C ASN A 160 -4.97 15.15 -8.38
N SER A 161 -4.00 15.20 -7.47
CA SER A 161 -4.22 14.79 -6.07
C SER A 161 -5.14 15.73 -5.28
N ASN A 162 -5.45 16.92 -5.81
CA ASN A 162 -6.17 17.99 -5.11
C ASN A 162 -5.51 18.37 -3.77
N GLU A 163 -4.17 18.38 -3.72
CA GLU A 163 -3.41 18.70 -2.52
C GLU A 163 -3.80 20.06 -1.90
N ALA A 164 -3.99 21.10 -2.73
CA ALA A 164 -4.40 22.42 -2.25
C ALA A 164 -5.82 22.43 -1.65
N GLY A 165 -6.70 21.52 -2.09
CA GLY A 165 -8.03 21.31 -1.54
C GLY A 165 -8.07 20.28 -0.41
N GLY A 166 -6.91 19.89 0.14
CA GLY A 166 -6.82 18.93 1.24
C GLY A 166 -7.18 17.50 0.85
N TYR A 167 -6.91 17.11 -0.39
CA TYR A 167 -7.17 15.78 -0.94
C TYR A 167 -8.66 15.39 -0.94
N THR A 168 -9.56 16.38 -0.88
CA THR A 168 -11.00 16.15 -0.89
C THR A 168 -11.52 15.83 -2.29
N ASP A 169 -12.59 15.05 -2.37
CA ASP A 169 -13.31 14.75 -3.62
C ASP A 169 -14.82 14.95 -3.43
N SER A 170 -15.38 15.88 -4.19
CA SER A 170 -16.83 16.16 -4.20
C SER A 170 -17.58 15.43 -5.33
N SER A 171 -16.89 14.64 -6.16
CA SER A 171 -17.47 13.93 -7.30
C SER A 171 -18.02 12.55 -6.94
N TYR A 172 -17.72 12.05 -5.74
CA TYR A 172 -18.19 10.76 -5.25
C TYR A 172 -19.33 10.93 -4.23
N THR A 173 -20.37 10.12 -4.40
CA THR A 173 -21.45 9.95 -3.42
C THR A 173 -21.73 8.45 -3.29
N PRO A 174 -21.75 7.89 -2.07
CA PRO A 174 -22.08 6.48 -1.89
C PRO A 174 -23.52 6.20 -2.30
N VAL A 175 -23.76 5.01 -2.85
CA VAL A 175 -25.11 4.55 -3.23
C VAL A 175 -25.93 4.13 -2.01
N ASN A 176 -25.25 3.61 -0.99
CA ASN A 176 -25.87 3.13 0.24
C ASN A 176 -25.82 4.18 1.34
N ASP A 177 -26.91 4.25 2.11
CA ASP A 177 -26.95 5.05 3.35
C ASP A 177 -26.01 4.45 4.40
N PRO A 178 -25.44 5.26 5.31
CA PRO A 178 -24.50 4.76 6.31
C PRO A 178 -25.05 3.64 7.20
N LEU A 179 -24.20 2.66 7.51
CA LEU A 179 -24.47 1.66 8.54
C LEU A 179 -24.24 2.26 9.93
N VAL A 180 -25.33 2.54 10.63
CA VAL A 180 -25.28 3.05 12.02
C VAL A 180 -24.97 1.90 12.98
N LEU A 181 -23.73 1.83 13.46
CA LEU A 181 -23.24 0.73 14.29
C LEU A 181 -23.92 0.61 15.66
N ALA A 182 -24.62 1.67 16.09
CA ALA A 182 -25.44 1.65 17.31
C ALA A 182 -26.68 0.74 17.22
N PHE A 183 -27.05 0.28 16.02
CA PHE A 183 -28.23 -0.55 15.78
C PHE A 183 -27.89 -1.87 15.09
N SER A 184 -28.68 -2.90 15.37
CA SER A 184 -28.61 -4.21 14.73
C SER A 184 -29.09 -4.16 13.28
N GLY A 185 -28.41 -4.89 12.41
CA GLY A 185 -28.78 -5.06 11.00
C GLY A 185 -28.34 -3.92 10.10
N THR A 186 -28.66 -4.05 8.82
CA THR A 186 -28.40 -3.04 7.79
C THR A 186 -29.43 -3.16 6.67
N THR A 187 -29.58 -2.10 5.89
CA THR A 187 -30.28 -2.11 4.61
C THR A 187 -29.33 -1.55 3.55
N LEU A 188 -29.33 -2.15 2.36
CA LEU A 188 -28.53 -1.71 1.23
C LEU A 188 -29.47 -1.37 0.06
N ASN A 189 -29.27 -0.20 -0.54
CA ASN A 189 -29.92 0.17 -1.81
C ASN A 189 -29.34 -0.65 -2.97
N ASP A 190 -28.04 -0.96 -2.89
CA ASP A 190 -27.35 -1.89 -3.79
C ASP A 190 -26.37 -2.75 -2.95
N PRO A 191 -26.60 -4.07 -2.83
CA PRO A 191 -25.80 -4.94 -1.99
C PRO A 191 -24.38 -5.18 -2.51
N ASN A 192 -24.10 -4.80 -3.75
CA ASN A 192 -22.78 -4.93 -4.36
C ASN A 192 -21.92 -3.67 -4.21
N ARG A 193 -22.47 -2.61 -3.59
CA ARG A 193 -21.82 -1.29 -3.48
C ARG A 193 -21.39 -0.97 -2.05
N TRP A 194 -20.35 -0.15 -1.92
CA TRP A 194 -19.81 0.26 -0.64
C TRP A 194 -20.86 0.99 0.20
N GLN A 195 -20.79 0.77 1.52
CA GLN A 195 -21.64 1.41 2.51
C GLN A 195 -20.73 2.11 3.54
N PRO A 196 -20.85 3.43 3.72
CA PRO A 196 -20.13 4.12 4.78
C PRO A 196 -20.54 3.60 6.16
N LEU A 197 -19.63 3.59 7.13
CA LEU A 197 -19.98 3.31 8.53
C LEU A 197 -20.25 4.60 9.30
N GLU A 198 -21.20 4.56 10.23
CA GLU A 198 -21.44 5.59 11.24
C GLU A 198 -21.19 5.04 12.65
N PHE A 199 -20.18 5.58 13.31
CA PHE A 199 -19.72 5.17 14.63
C PHE A 199 -20.42 5.94 15.76
N VAL A 200 -20.49 5.35 16.95
CA VAL A 200 -20.88 6.08 18.17
C VAL A 200 -19.77 7.07 18.57
N GLU A 201 -18.54 6.58 18.52
CA GLU A 201 -17.30 7.32 18.70
C GLU A 201 -16.32 6.86 17.63
N ALA A 202 -15.70 7.80 16.92
CA ALA A 202 -14.81 7.48 15.80
C ALA A 202 -13.38 7.90 16.10
N LEU A 203 -12.45 6.95 15.95
CA LEU A 203 -11.01 7.19 15.96
C LEU A 203 -10.43 6.86 14.57
N SER A 204 -9.33 7.51 14.19
CA SER A 204 -8.54 7.14 13.01
C SER A 204 -7.84 5.79 13.23
N GLN A 205 -7.29 5.21 12.16
CA GLN A 205 -6.36 4.06 12.25
C GLN A 205 -5.20 4.33 13.21
N THR A 206 -4.73 5.59 13.25
CA THR A 206 -3.67 6.07 14.15
C THR A 206 -4.19 6.48 15.55
N GLY A 207 -5.42 6.13 15.92
CA GLY A 207 -6.02 6.44 17.23
C GLY A 207 -6.45 7.89 17.46
N GLN A 208 -6.47 8.73 16.41
CA GLN A 208 -6.81 10.16 16.52
C GLN A 208 -8.34 10.36 16.55
N PRO A 209 -8.90 11.13 17.50
CA PRO A 209 -10.34 11.42 17.52
C PRO A 209 -10.81 12.14 16.25
N LEU A 210 -11.86 11.62 15.63
CA LEU A 210 -12.46 12.24 14.45
C LEU A 210 -13.55 13.24 14.84
N ALA A 211 -13.61 14.36 14.12
CA ALA A 211 -14.66 15.37 14.30
C ALA A 211 -16.02 14.96 13.69
N PHE A 212 -16.04 13.83 12.99
CA PHE A 212 -17.20 13.26 12.32
C PHE A 212 -17.27 11.77 12.64
N ASN A 213 -18.50 11.26 12.73
CA ASN A 213 -18.76 9.87 13.04
C ASN A 213 -19.11 9.03 11.81
N THR A 214 -19.44 9.66 10.69
CA THR A 214 -19.80 8.99 9.44
C THR A 214 -18.62 9.02 8.48
N GLN A 215 -18.26 7.86 7.93
CA GLN A 215 -17.17 7.75 6.97
C GLN A 215 -17.44 8.51 5.67
N SER A 216 -16.38 9.09 5.11
CA SER A 216 -16.30 9.56 3.73
C SER A 216 -15.26 8.72 2.98
N PHE A 217 -15.43 8.55 1.67
CA PHE A 217 -14.52 7.74 0.87
C PHE A 217 -13.15 8.43 0.74
N LEU A 218 -12.13 7.91 1.42
CA LEU A 218 -10.76 8.42 1.35
C LEU A 218 -10.13 8.12 0.00
N GLY A 219 -9.65 9.15 -0.68
CA GLY A 219 -8.96 9.05 -1.97
C GLY A 219 -9.86 8.63 -3.13
N SER A 220 -11.16 8.93 -3.13
CA SER A 220 -12.04 8.47 -4.21
C SER A 220 -11.62 8.98 -5.60
N HIS A 221 -10.96 10.13 -5.70
CA HIS A 221 -10.42 10.69 -6.95
C HIS A 221 -9.02 10.16 -7.31
N TRP A 222 -8.40 9.31 -6.49
CA TRP A 222 -7.00 8.91 -6.68
C TRP A 222 -6.72 8.18 -8.00
N ARG A 223 -7.78 7.71 -8.67
CA ARG A 223 -7.73 7.18 -10.04
C ARG A 223 -7.20 8.15 -11.10
N ASP A 224 -7.27 9.45 -10.82
CA ASP A 224 -6.88 10.53 -11.72
C ASP A 224 -5.46 11.05 -11.41
N VAL A 225 -4.86 10.61 -10.28
CA VAL A 225 -3.51 10.99 -9.86
C VAL A 225 -2.48 10.41 -10.82
N TRP A 226 -1.47 11.20 -11.18
CA TRP A 226 -0.42 10.77 -12.10
C TRP A 226 0.40 9.61 -11.51
N PRO A 227 0.45 8.44 -12.16
CA PRO A 227 1.33 7.36 -11.77
C PRO A 227 2.77 7.61 -12.27
N PHE A 228 3.71 6.85 -11.72
CA PHE A 228 5.09 6.80 -12.19
C PHE A 228 5.24 5.96 -13.47
N ALA A 229 4.94 4.66 -13.41
CA ALA A 229 5.18 3.73 -14.52
C ALA A 229 3.89 3.27 -15.23
N LEU A 230 2.72 3.48 -14.62
CA LEU A 230 1.48 2.96 -15.18
C LEU A 230 1.02 3.72 -16.44
N SER A 231 0.47 2.95 -17.37
CA SER A 231 -0.13 3.43 -18.62
C SER A 231 -1.47 2.74 -18.89
N ARG A 232 -2.34 3.39 -19.66
CA ARG A 232 -3.63 2.82 -20.14
C ARG A 232 -3.73 2.93 -21.65
N GLU A 233 -4.40 1.98 -22.29
CA GLU A 233 -4.79 2.18 -23.68
C GLU A 233 -5.95 3.19 -23.78
N PRO A 234 -6.08 3.93 -24.89
CA PRO A 234 -7.18 4.85 -25.10
C PRO A 234 -8.54 4.15 -24.93
N GLY A 235 -9.35 4.63 -23.99
CA GLY A 235 -10.66 4.10 -23.67
C GLY A 235 -10.69 3.16 -22.45
N GLU A 236 -9.54 2.76 -21.92
CA GLU A 236 -9.46 2.03 -20.65
C GLU A 236 -9.52 2.98 -19.46
N THR A 237 -10.27 2.59 -18.43
CA THR A 237 -10.40 3.36 -17.17
C THR A 237 -9.57 2.77 -16.03
N LEU A 238 -9.16 1.50 -16.12
CA LEU A 238 -8.46 0.74 -15.08
C LEU A 238 -7.00 0.50 -15.44
N TYR A 239 -6.10 0.58 -14.47
CA TYR A 239 -4.73 0.08 -14.62
C TYR A 239 -4.72 -1.41 -14.30
N PHE A 240 -4.17 -2.23 -15.19
CA PHE A 240 -4.02 -3.67 -15.00
C PHE A 240 -5.32 -4.39 -14.60
N ASP A 241 -6.43 -4.06 -15.26
CA ASP A 241 -7.77 -4.55 -14.92
C ASP A 241 -7.82 -6.05 -14.60
N PRO A 242 -8.10 -6.44 -13.34
CA PRO A 242 -8.26 -7.85 -12.94
C PRO A 242 -9.64 -8.43 -13.30
N GLY A 243 -10.56 -7.61 -13.80
CA GLY A 243 -11.97 -7.95 -14.01
C GLY A 243 -12.85 -7.58 -12.80
N PRO A 244 -14.19 -7.58 -13.00
CA PRO A 244 -15.13 -7.25 -11.93
C PRO A 244 -15.11 -8.29 -10.79
N PRO A 245 -15.34 -7.86 -9.54
CA PRO A 245 -15.48 -8.79 -8.43
C PRO A 245 -16.79 -9.59 -8.52
N PRO A 246 -16.90 -10.75 -7.84
CA PRO A 246 -18.16 -11.49 -7.75
C PRO A 246 -19.28 -10.64 -7.17
N GLN A 247 -20.52 -10.80 -7.63
CA GLN A 247 -21.67 -10.00 -7.20
C GLN A 247 -22.80 -10.87 -6.65
N LEU A 248 -23.44 -10.42 -5.56
CA LEU A 248 -24.69 -10.98 -5.06
C LEU A 248 -25.78 -10.79 -6.11
N GLU A 249 -26.51 -11.87 -6.41
CA GLU A 249 -27.51 -11.96 -7.48
C GLU A 249 -26.98 -11.57 -8.88
N GLY A 250 -25.66 -11.63 -9.07
CA GLY A 250 -24.99 -11.31 -10.33
C GLY A 250 -23.98 -12.37 -10.76
N ASP A 251 -23.06 -11.97 -11.63
CA ASP A 251 -21.96 -12.84 -12.05
C ASP A 251 -21.10 -13.20 -10.83
N GLY A 252 -20.96 -14.49 -10.55
CA GLY A 252 -20.19 -14.98 -9.42
C GLY A 252 -20.91 -15.00 -8.07
N ASP A 253 -22.25 -14.97 -8.01
CA ASP A 253 -23.04 -15.04 -6.76
C ASP A 253 -22.57 -16.11 -5.76
N GLU A 254 -22.29 -17.33 -6.23
CA GLU A 254 -21.78 -18.40 -5.38
C GLU A 254 -20.42 -18.05 -4.75
N ALA A 255 -19.52 -17.40 -5.51
CA ALA A 255 -18.22 -16.96 -5.03
C ALA A 255 -18.34 -15.75 -4.07
N PHE A 256 -19.30 -14.84 -4.29
CA PHE A 256 -19.63 -13.76 -3.37
C PHE A 256 -20.02 -14.33 -2.00
N LYS A 257 -20.97 -15.27 -1.98
CA LYS A 257 -21.46 -15.92 -0.75
C LYS A 257 -20.35 -16.75 -0.08
N ALA A 258 -19.59 -17.52 -0.86
CA ALA A 258 -18.48 -18.31 -0.33
C ALA A 258 -17.37 -17.43 0.28
N GLY A 259 -17.04 -16.30 -0.33
CA GLY A 259 -16.04 -15.36 0.19
C GLY A 259 -16.44 -14.74 1.52
N ASN A 260 -17.73 -14.41 1.70
CA ASN A 260 -18.26 -13.93 2.98
C ASN A 260 -18.30 -15.03 4.05
N LEU A 261 -18.64 -16.27 3.68
CA LEU A 261 -18.54 -17.41 4.61
C LEU A 261 -17.10 -17.65 5.06
N GLU A 262 -16.12 -17.45 4.17
CA GLU A 262 -14.70 -17.58 4.52
C GLU A 262 -14.29 -16.57 5.60
N VAL A 263 -14.77 -15.34 5.53
CA VAL A 263 -14.55 -14.33 6.59
C VAL A 263 -15.11 -14.80 7.94
N ILE A 264 -16.31 -15.39 7.95
CA ILE A 264 -16.90 -15.95 9.18
C ILE A 264 -16.07 -17.13 9.70
N ARG A 265 -15.57 -18.01 8.82
CA ARG A 265 -14.67 -19.11 9.19
C ARG A 265 -13.40 -18.59 9.86
N PHE A 266 -12.72 -17.62 9.26
CA PHE A 266 -11.51 -17.03 9.84
C PHE A 266 -11.79 -16.39 11.21
N SER A 267 -12.90 -15.65 11.34
CA SER A 267 -13.33 -15.07 12.61
C SER A 267 -13.60 -16.15 13.68
N SER A 268 -14.06 -17.33 13.29
CA SER A 268 -14.30 -18.46 14.20
C SER A 268 -13.03 -19.12 14.76
N LEU A 269 -11.85 -18.79 14.19
CA LEU A 269 -10.56 -19.34 14.62
C LEU A 269 -9.91 -18.52 15.76
N LEU A 270 -10.49 -17.39 16.15
CA LEU A 270 -9.83 -16.39 17.00
C LEU A 270 -9.98 -16.64 18.53
N ASP A 271 -10.32 -17.85 18.96
CA ASP A 271 -10.39 -18.21 20.39
C ASP A 271 -9.15 -19.01 20.84
N PRO A 272 -8.19 -18.38 21.55
CA PRO A 272 -6.97 -19.06 21.98
C PRO A 272 -7.21 -20.12 23.07
N ALA A 273 -8.37 -20.14 23.73
CA ALA A 273 -8.67 -21.14 24.75
C ALA A 273 -8.93 -22.54 24.15
N VAL A 274 -9.33 -22.61 22.87
CA VAL A 274 -9.71 -23.87 22.20
C VAL A 274 -8.93 -24.13 20.91
N ALA A 275 -8.19 -23.15 20.40
CA ALA A 275 -7.43 -23.28 19.17
C ALA A 275 -6.29 -24.31 19.28
N PRO A 276 -6.04 -25.10 18.22
CA PRO A 276 -4.94 -26.03 18.19
C PRO A 276 -3.60 -25.29 18.06
N VAL A 277 -2.52 -25.98 18.43
CA VAL A 277 -1.16 -25.54 18.10
C VAL A 277 -0.78 -26.05 16.71
N ARG A 278 -0.28 -25.16 15.85
CA ARG A 278 0.17 -25.47 14.48
C ARG A 278 1.56 -24.94 14.21
N ASP A 279 2.24 -25.53 13.24
CA ASP A 279 3.53 -25.06 12.75
C ASP A 279 3.34 -23.94 11.72
N PHE A 280 3.84 -22.75 12.04
CA PHE A 280 3.87 -21.57 11.17
C PHE A 280 5.30 -21.18 10.80
N SER A 281 6.23 -22.13 10.77
CA SER A 281 7.58 -21.88 10.27
C SER A 281 7.55 -21.71 8.75
N PRO A 282 8.58 -21.08 8.15
CA PRO A 282 8.68 -21.04 6.69
C PRO A 282 8.79 -22.42 6.04
N GLY A 283 9.06 -23.48 6.81
CA GLY A 283 9.01 -24.86 6.33
C GLY A 283 7.61 -25.46 6.20
N ALA A 284 6.59 -24.81 6.76
CA ALA A 284 5.21 -25.29 6.80
C ALA A 284 4.20 -24.35 6.13
N VAL A 285 4.50 -23.05 6.07
CA VAL A 285 3.64 -22.01 5.48
C VAL A 285 4.43 -21.11 4.53
N GLY A 286 3.73 -20.42 3.63
CA GLY A 286 4.35 -19.59 2.58
C GLY A 286 4.59 -20.37 1.28
N ASN A 287 5.38 -19.79 0.37
CA ASN A 287 5.63 -20.32 -0.97
C ASN A 287 4.34 -20.49 -1.80
N ASN A 288 3.44 -19.51 -1.75
CA ASN A 288 2.18 -19.56 -2.49
C ASN A 288 2.37 -19.16 -3.95
N LEU A 289 1.53 -19.69 -4.84
CA LEU A 289 1.36 -19.11 -6.16
C LEU A 289 0.78 -17.69 -6.04
N LEU A 290 1.21 -16.79 -6.95
CA LEU A 290 0.73 -15.41 -6.97
C LEU A 290 -0.80 -15.32 -6.95
N GLY A 291 -1.33 -14.60 -5.97
CA GLY A 291 -2.77 -14.39 -5.81
C GLY A 291 -3.53 -15.54 -5.14
N THR A 292 -2.81 -16.48 -4.52
CA THR A 292 -3.38 -17.65 -3.84
C THR A 292 -2.82 -17.80 -2.42
N ASN A 293 -3.37 -18.76 -1.67
CA ASN A 293 -2.86 -19.19 -0.35
C ASN A 293 -2.67 -20.73 -0.36
N ASP A 294 -2.03 -21.27 -1.41
CA ASP A 294 -1.90 -22.70 -1.70
C ASP A 294 -0.51 -23.30 -1.42
N GLY A 295 0.39 -22.49 -0.86
CA GLY A 295 1.76 -22.85 -0.59
C GLY A 295 1.91 -23.87 0.54
N SER A 296 3.05 -24.54 0.56
CA SER A 296 3.40 -25.56 1.57
C SER A 296 4.74 -25.30 2.27
N GLY A 297 5.22 -24.05 2.16
CA GLY A 297 6.51 -23.61 2.69
C GLY A 297 7.73 -23.97 1.83
N HIS A 298 8.88 -23.60 2.36
CA HIS A 298 10.23 -23.81 1.82
C HIS A 298 10.94 -24.90 2.63
N ALA A 299 11.29 -26.02 1.99
CA ALA A 299 11.89 -27.14 2.72
C ALA A 299 13.25 -26.81 3.36
N LEU A 300 14.03 -25.91 2.75
CA LEU A 300 15.39 -25.56 3.17
C LEU A 300 15.59 -24.05 3.11
N ASN A 301 16.33 -23.50 4.07
CA ASN A 301 16.87 -22.15 4.00
C ASN A 301 18.03 -22.15 2.97
N PRO A 302 17.98 -21.29 1.93
CA PRO A 302 18.94 -21.33 0.84
C PRO A 302 20.34 -20.84 1.23
N VAL A 303 20.45 -20.05 2.32
CA VAL A 303 21.73 -19.51 2.82
C VAL A 303 22.44 -20.53 3.69
N THR A 304 21.72 -21.22 4.57
CA THR A 304 22.31 -22.17 5.53
C THR A 304 22.31 -23.63 5.04
N GLY A 305 21.43 -23.97 4.10
CA GLY A 305 21.18 -25.34 3.64
C GLY A 305 20.44 -26.22 4.64
N ALA A 306 20.02 -25.68 5.79
CA ALA A 306 19.28 -26.40 6.82
C ALA A 306 17.76 -26.30 6.59
N SER A 307 17.00 -27.30 7.08
CA SER A 307 15.55 -27.20 7.16
C SER A 307 15.13 -26.15 8.19
N TYR A 308 14.04 -25.42 7.92
CA TYR A 308 13.44 -24.54 8.93
C TYR A 308 12.97 -25.35 10.14
N ALA A 309 13.26 -24.87 11.34
CA ALA A 309 12.77 -25.48 12.56
C ALA A 309 11.27 -25.19 12.72
N PRO A 310 10.45 -26.14 13.23
CA PRO A 310 9.04 -25.90 13.48
C PRO A 310 8.81 -24.70 14.40
N ASN A 311 7.85 -23.85 14.05
CA ASN A 311 7.42 -22.67 14.81
C ASN A 311 5.99 -22.93 15.31
N LEU A 312 5.88 -23.58 16.46
CA LEU A 312 4.61 -24.08 16.99
C LEU A 312 3.85 -22.98 17.74
N ILE A 313 2.78 -22.46 17.15
CA ILE A 313 1.98 -21.34 17.69
C ILE A 313 0.52 -21.76 17.83
N ASN A 314 -0.16 -21.23 18.85
CA ASN A 314 -1.61 -21.32 18.97
C ASN A 314 -2.28 -20.63 17.76
N GLU A 315 -3.12 -21.35 17.01
CA GLU A 315 -3.70 -20.84 15.74
C GLU A 315 -4.50 -19.54 15.92
N ALA A 316 -5.19 -19.36 17.04
CA ALA A 316 -5.90 -18.12 17.33
C ALA A 316 -4.93 -16.97 17.60
N ASP A 317 -3.89 -17.20 18.39
CA ASP A 317 -2.87 -16.17 18.65
C ASP A 317 -2.18 -15.76 17.35
N PHE A 318 -1.86 -16.71 16.45
CA PHE A 318 -1.34 -16.38 15.12
C PHE A 318 -2.31 -15.50 14.33
N GLY A 319 -3.59 -15.88 14.25
CA GLY A 319 -4.60 -15.11 13.51
C GLY A 319 -4.79 -13.69 14.04
N ARG A 320 -4.82 -13.54 15.37
CA ARG A 320 -4.95 -12.25 16.07
C ARG A 320 -3.71 -11.37 15.85
N VAL A 321 -2.52 -11.93 16.05
CA VAL A 321 -1.23 -11.25 15.83
C VAL A 321 -1.07 -10.80 14.39
N VAL A 322 -1.34 -11.68 13.43
CA VAL A 322 -1.21 -11.35 12.00
C VAL A 322 -2.23 -10.27 11.61
N ALA A 323 -3.46 -10.32 12.14
CA ALA A 323 -4.46 -9.29 11.90
C ALA A 323 -3.99 -7.91 12.41
N GLU A 324 -3.40 -7.83 13.60
CA GLU A 324 -2.97 -6.57 14.22
C GLU A 324 -1.65 -6.04 13.66
N TYR A 325 -0.64 -6.90 13.48
CA TYR A 325 0.66 -6.51 12.92
C TYR A 325 0.52 -5.84 11.54
N TRP A 326 -0.30 -6.43 10.66
CA TRP A 326 -0.59 -5.87 9.33
C TRP A 326 -1.79 -4.91 9.32
N ALA A 327 -2.42 -4.63 10.47
CA ALA A 327 -3.45 -3.58 10.55
C ALA A 327 -2.85 -2.18 10.63
N ASP A 328 -1.54 -2.05 10.84
CA ASP A 328 -0.86 -0.75 10.83
C ASP A 328 -1.55 0.22 11.79
N GLY A 329 -1.58 -0.15 13.08
CA GLY A 329 -2.33 0.51 14.16
C GLY A 329 -1.92 1.96 14.52
N PRO A 330 -2.21 2.41 15.75
CA PRO A 330 -2.09 3.80 16.21
C PRO A 330 -0.77 4.49 15.89
N GLU A 331 0.33 3.75 16.05
CA GLU A 331 1.70 4.24 15.92
C GLU A 331 2.32 3.90 14.55
N SER A 332 1.53 3.44 13.59
CA SER A 332 2.03 2.92 12.31
C SER A 332 2.20 3.99 11.21
N GLU A 333 3.04 3.67 10.25
CA GLU A 333 3.36 4.42 9.04
C GLU A 333 2.41 4.09 7.87
N THR A 334 1.29 3.40 8.11
CA THR A 334 0.35 2.85 7.11
C THR A 334 1.03 1.81 6.18
N PRO A 335 0.27 1.07 5.34
CA PRO A 335 0.88 -0.01 4.54
C PRO A 335 2.09 0.39 3.69
N PRO A 336 2.11 1.54 2.97
CA PRO A 336 3.30 1.91 2.21
C PRO A 336 4.51 2.23 3.11
N GLY A 337 4.31 2.80 4.30
CA GLY A 337 5.39 3.09 5.23
C GLY A 337 5.93 1.85 5.92
N HIS A 338 5.08 0.87 6.25
CA HIS A 338 5.49 -0.42 6.81
C HIS A 338 6.52 -1.11 5.88
N TRP A 339 6.32 -1.07 4.57
CA TRP A 339 7.29 -1.65 3.62
C TRP A 339 8.62 -0.88 3.53
N ASN A 340 8.66 0.41 3.90
CA ASN A 340 9.92 1.12 4.10
C ASN A 340 10.61 0.65 5.38
N VAL A 341 9.87 0.40 6.47
CA VAL A 341 10.42 -0.20 7.72
C VAL A 341 11.01 -1.58 7.44
N ILE A 342 10.31 -2.44 6.70
CA ILE A 342 10.85 -3.75 6.30
C ILE A 342 12.12 -3.62 5.45
N ALA A 343 12.15 -2.67 4.50
CA ALA A 343 13.35 -2.42 3.71
C ALA A 343 14.52 -1.93 4.58
N ASN A 344 14.23 -1.10 5.57
CA ASN A 344 15.19 -0.58 6.55
C ASN A 344 15.76 -1.70 7.43
N GLU A 345 14.91 -2.54 8.02
CA GLU A 345 15.32 -3.72 8.81
C GLU A 345 16.12 -4.73 7.97
N MET A 346 15.75 -4.90 6.70
CA MET A 346 16.49 -5.74 5.76
C MET A 346 17.91 -5.24 5.56
N MET A 347 18.11 -3.92 5.42
CA MET A 347 19.44 -3.32 5.28
C MET A 347 20.26 -3.39 6.58
N ASP A 348 19.60 -3.39 7.73
CA ASP A 348 20.24 -3.50 9.05
C ASP A 348 20.74 -4.93 9.35
N HIS A 349 20.31 -5.92 8.55
CA HIS A 349 20.71 -7.30 8.74
C HIS A 349 22.22 -7.50 8.49
N PRO A 350 22.97 -8.18 9.39
CA PRO A 350 24.44 -8.30 9.29
C PRO A 350 24.98 -9.01 8.04
N SER A 351 24.13 -9.78 7.35
CA SER A 351 24.47 -10.48 6.10
C SER A 351 24.02 -9.74 4.85
N PHE A 352 23.46 -8.54 4.98
CA PHE A 352 23.06 -7.73 3.85
C PHE A 352 24.27 -7.08 3.19
N GLU A 353 24.33 -7.14 1.86
CA GLU A 353 25.35 -6.50 1.04
C GLU A 353 24.66 -5.56 0.04
N ARG A 354 25.15 -4.32 -0.10
CA ARG A 354 24.58 -3.30 -0.98
C ARG A 354 24.97 -3.52 -2.45
N ARG A 355 24.66 -4.69 -2.99
CA ARG A 355 24.96 -5.07 -4.38
C ARG A 355 23.72 -5.00 -5.24
N PHE A 356 23.76 -4.24 -6.32
CA PHE A 356 22.58 -4.02 -7.16
C PHE A 356 22.24 -5.31 -7.90
N GLU A 357 20.99 -5.75 -7.77
CA GLU A 357 20.53 -7.07 -8.22
C GLU A 357 21.31 -8.24 -7.58
N GLY A 358 21.87 -8.03 -6.38
CA GLY A 358 22.66 -9.03 -5.66
C GLY A 358 24.02 -9.35 -6.32
N ALA A 359 24.43 -8.58 -7.33
CA ALA A 359 25.63 -8.83 -8.11
C ALA A 359 26.49 -7.55 -8.28
N GLY A 360 27.69 -7.71 -8.84
CA GLY A 360 28.58 -6.59 -9.13
C GLY A 360 29.25 -5.98 -7.88
N PRO A 361 29.82 -4.77 -8.00
CA PRO A 361 30.45 -4.07 -6.87
C PRO A 361 29.41 -3.68 -5.82
N GLU A 362 29.87 -3.52 -4.57
CA GLU A 362 29.03 -2.96 -3.53
C GLU A 362 28.93 -1.44 -3.74
N LEU A 363 27.71 -0.91 -3.69
CA LEU A 363 27.42 0.50 -3.85
C LEU A 363 27.66 1.25 -2.53
N ASP A 364 27.94 2.55 -2.64
CA ASP A 364 27.95 3.43 -1.47
C ASP A 364 26.57 3.44 -0.80
N GLU A 365 26.53 3.66 0.51
CA GLU A 365 25.30 3.63 1.31
C GLU A 365 24.26 4.63 0.79
N LEU A 366 24.67 5.86 0.46
CA LEU A 366 23.76 6.89 -0.02
C LEU A 366 23.22 6.56 -1.42
N GLU A 367 24.06 6.06 -2.31
CA GLU A 367 23.64 5.63 -3.66
C GLU A 367 22.65 4.46 -3.57
N TRP A 368 22.96 3.45 -2.76
CA TRP A 368 22.11 2.28 -2.59
C TRP A 368 20.71 2.68 -2.12
N GLU A 369 20.66 3.46 -1.04
CA GLU A 369 19.41 3.83 -0.40
C GLU A 369 18.57 4.78 -1.24
N THR A 370 19.18 5.75 -1.93
CA THR A 370 18.44 6.64 -2.84
C THR A 370 17.81 5.86 -3.98
N LYS A 371 18.54 4.91 -4.59
CA LYS A 371 18.00 4.01 -5.63
C LYS A 371 16.91 3.08 -5.10
N MET A 372 17.11 2.51 -3.91
CA MET A 372 16.15 1.61 -3.27
C MET A 372 14.84 2.33 -2.93
N TYR A 373 14.89 3.45 -2.20
CA TYR A 373 13.69 4.20 -1.84
C TYR A 373 12.97 4.76 -3.07
N PHE A 374 13.71 5.17 -4.11
CA PHE A 374 13.11 5.61 -5.38
C PHE A 374 12.25 4.50 -5.99
N LEU A 375 12.80 3.30 -6.17
CA LEU A 375 12.07 2.17 -6.76
C LEU A 375 10.94 1.66 -5.87
N LEU A 376 11.20 1.51 -4.57
CA LEU A 376 10.22 1.02 -3.60
C LEU A 376 9.01 1.95 -3.56
N ASN A 377 9.26 3.25 -3.35
CA ASN A 377 8.17 4.20 -3.20
C ASN A 377 7.49 4.55 -4.54
N ALA A 378 8.19 4.44 -5.67
CA ALA A 378 7.55 4.47 -6.99
C ALA A 378 6.53 3.34 -7.14
N SER A 379 6.90 2.11 -6.77
CA SER A 379 6.00 0.95 -6.86
C SER A 379 4.80 1.07 -5.92
N LEU A 380 5.00 1.63 -4.72
CA LEU A 380 3.94 1.86 -3.75
C LEU A 380 2.99 2.97 -4.21
N HIS A 381 3.50 4.06 -4.78
CA HIS A 381 2.67 5.11 -5.39
C HIS A 381 1.82 4.56 -6.54
N ASP A 382 2.40 3.77 -7.43
CA ASP A 382 1.66 3.11 -8.51
C ASP A 382 0.62 2.12 -7.98
N ALA A 383 0.96 1.35 -6.95
CA ALA A 383 0.02 0.46 -6.28
C ALA A 383 -1.19 1.21 -5.69
N ALA A 384 -0.98 2.40 -5.10
CA ALA A 384 -2.08 3.24 -4.62
C ALA A 384 -2.99 3.67 -5.78
N VAL A 385 -2.40 4.19 -6.86
CA VAL A 385 -3.15 4.64 -8.05
C VAL A 385 -3.95 3.49 -8.66
N ALA A 386 -3.35 2.32 -8.88
CA ALA A 386 -4.04 1.16 -9.43
C ALA A 386 -5.16 0.65 -8.53
N ALA A 387 -4.88 0.45 -7.22
CA ALA A 387 -5.86 -0.08 -6.29
C ALA A 387 -7.04 0.88 -6.09
N TRP A 388 -6.80 2.18 -5.92
CA TRP A 388 -7.89 3.15 -5.75
C TRP A 388 -8.67 3.41 -7.02
N THR A 389 -8.07 3.17 -8.20
CA THR A 389 -8.85 3.12 -9.44
C THR A 389 -9.88 1.99 -9.40
N CYS A 390 -9.47 0.76 -9.06
CA CYS A 390 -10.41 -0.36 -8.90
C CYS A 390 -11.46 -0.08 -7.83
N LYS A 391 -11.05 0.47 -6.68
CA LYS A 391 -11.97 0.82 -5.58
C LYS A 391 -13.02 1.82 -6.01
N ARG A 392 -12.63 2.83 -6.80
CA ARG A 392 -13.57 3.84 -7.31
C ARG A 392 -14.48 3.29 -8.41
N GLU A 393 -13.95 2.46 -9.29
CA GLU A 393 -14.69 1.94 -10.45
C GLU A 393 -15.73 0.89 -10.03
N TYR A 394 -15.31 -0.09 -9.24
CA TYR A 394 -16.18 -1.18 -8.80
C TYR A 394 -16.97 -0.84 -7.55
N ASP A 395 -16.45 0.06 -6.70
CA ASP A 395 -17.11 0.57 -5.49
C ASP A 395 -17.69 -0.56 -4.64
N TYR A 396 -16.91 -1.63 -4.48
CA TYR A 396 -17.36 -2.91 -3.95
C TYR A 396 -17.61 -2.91 -2.43
N VAL A 397 -18.65 -3.64 -2.03
CA VAL A 397 -19.12 -3.79 -0.64
C VAL A 397 -18.08 -4.40 0.30
N ARG A 398 -18.12 -4.04 1.58
CA ARG A 398 -17.27 -4.59 2.66
C ARG A 398 -17.96 -5.76 3.37
N PRO A 399 -17.20 -6.72 3.94
CA PRO A 399 -17.77 -7.89 4.63
C PRO A 399 -18.81 -7.55 5.71
N ILE A 400 -18.58 -6.50 6.51
CA ILE A 400 -19.52 -6.08 7.57
C ILE A 400 -20.91 -5.77 7.00
N SER A 401 -20.98 -5.07 5.87
CA SER A 401 -22.24 -4.72 5.23
C SER A 401 -22.87 -5.93 4.54
N SER A 402 -22.11 -6.71 3.77
CA SER A 402 -22.62 -7.86 3.03
C SER A 402 -23.07 -9.00 3.94
N ILE A 403 -22.31 -9.34 4.99
CA ILE A 403 -22.69 -10.38 5.96
C ILE A 403 -23.97 -9.98 6.69
N ARG A 404 -24.02 -8.76 7.24
CA ARG A 404 -25.22 -8.26 7.96
C ARG A 404 -26.45 -8.20 7.05
N TYR A 405 -26.27 -7.77 5.80
CA TYR A 405 -27.34 -7.71 4.81
C TYR A 405 -27.88 -9.10 4.46
N MET A 406 -27.02 -10.03 4.02
CA MET A 406 -27.45 -11.39 3.67
C MET A 406 -28.09 -12.11 4.86
N ALA A 407 -27.57 -11.90 6.07
CA ALA A 407 -28.17 -12.45 7.28
C ALA A 407 -29.57 -11.90 7.59
N ALA A 408 -29.80 -10.63 7.32
CA ALA A 408 -31.13 -10.01 7.48
C ALA A 408 -32.15 -10.56 6.46
N GLN A 409 -31.70 -11.01 5.29
CA GLN A 409 -32.55 -11.64 4.28
C GLN A 409 -32.97 -13.07 4.66
N GLY A 410 -32.15 -13.77 5.45
CA GLY A 410 -32.39 -15.15 5.87
C GLY A 410 -31.34 -16.11 5.30
N GLN A 411 -31.74 -17.33 4.95
CA GLN A 411 -30.84 -18.36 4.44
C GLN A 411 -31.03 -18.64 2.94
N SER A 412 -29.95 -18.99 2.22
CA SER A 412 -30.01 -19.32 0.79
C SER A 412 -29.67 -20.78 0.44
N SER A 413 -29.45 -21.64 1.44
CA SER A 413 -29.04 -23.04 1.20
C SER A 413 -30.15 -23.96 0.71
N ASN A 414 -31.41 -23.75 1.12
CA ASN A 414 -32.50 -24.64 0.74
C ASN A 414 -33.85 -23.90 0.63
N PRO A 415 -34.43 -23.80 -0.59
CA PRO A 415 -35.72 -23.15 -0.81
C PRO A 415 -36.91 -23.85 -0.12
N ALA A 416 -36.76 -25.10 0.31
CA ALA A 416 -37.78 -25.82 1.06
C ALA A 416 -37.76 -25.55 2.57
N PHE A 417 -36.72 -24.89 3.10
CA PHE A 417 -36.60 -24.59 4.52
C PHE A 417 -37.14 -23.18 4.85
N PRO A 418 -37.64 -22.94 6.08
CA PRO A 418 -38.10 -21.61 6.49
C PRO A 418 -37.01 -20.54 6.34
N PHE A 419 -37.45 -19.29 6.20
CA PHE A 419 -36.58 -18.11 6.08
C PHE A 419 -35.65 -18.16 4.85
N TYR A 420 -36.07 -18.84 3.78
CA TYR A 420 -35.33 -18.84 2.53
C TYR A 420 -35.41 -17.48 1.82
N ASN A 421 -34.27 -17.01 1.32
CA ASN A 421 -34.14 -15.90 0.37
C ASN A 421 -32.94 -16.17 -0.54
N GLU A 422 -33.04 -15.84 -1.83
CA GLU A 422 -31.95 -15.97 -2.81
C GLU A 422 -30.75 -15.08 -2.44
N GLU A 423 -30.99 -13.88 -1.89
CA GLU A 423 -29.98 -12.98 -1.32
C GLU A 423 -29.48 -13.43 0.08
N GLY A 424 -30.06 -14.50 0.63
CA GLY A 424 -29.73 -14.97 1.98
C GLY A 424 -28.30 -15.50 2.11
N ILE A 425 -27.83 -15.64 3.35
CA ILE A 425 -26.52 -16.25 3.62
C ILE A 425 -26.63 -17.79 3.59
N PRO A 426 -25.68 -18.53 3.01
CA PRO A 426 -25.74 -19.98 3.07
C PRO A 426 -25.51 -20.48 4.50
N LEU A 427 -26.25 -21.52 4.89
CA LEU A 427 -26.08 -22.24 6.15
C LEU A 427 -24.88 -23.16 6.10
N GLU A 428 -24.17 -23.23 7.21
CA GLU A 428 -23.03 -24.12 7.43
C GLU A 428 -23.12 -24.66 8.87
N PRO A 429 -23.40 -25.96 9.06
CA PRO A 429 -23.56 -26.52 10.40
C PRO A 429 -22.37 -26.22 11.31
N GLY A 430 -22.63 -25.67 12.50
CA GLY A 430 -21.57 -25.27 13.44
C GLY A 430 -20.92 -23.92 13.14
N LEU A 431 -21.29 -23.22 12.07
CA LEU A 431 -20.78 -21.90 11.71
C LEU A 431 -21.88 -20.87 11.44
N VAL A 432 -22.87 -21.19 10.60
CA VAL A 432 -23.98 -20.32 10.21
C VAL A 432 -25.30 -21.08 10.32
N GLU A 433 -26.18 -20.67 11.22
CA GLU A 433 -27.39 -21.40 11.55
C GLU A 433 -28.61 -20.49 11.73
N ILE A 434 -29.79 -21.01 11.38
CA ILE A 434 -31.05 -20.40 11.82
C ILE A 434 -31.27 -20.73 13.30
N VAL A 435 -31.48 -19.71 14.11
CA VAL A 435 -31.90 -19.90 15.50
C VAL A 435 -33.30 -20.50 15.51
N THR A 436 -33.41 -21.72 16.04
CA THR A 436 -34.71 -22.39 16.21
C THR A 436 -35.16 -22.32 17.66
N ARG A 437 -36.44 -22.59 17.91
CA ARG A 437 -36.95 -22.76 19.28
C ARG A 437 -36.15 -23.82 20.06
N SER A 438 -35.70 -24.90 19.41
CA SER A 438 -34.95 -25.97 20.08
C SER A 438 -33.54 -25.53 20.51
N THR A 439 -32.91 -24.65 19.75
CA THR A 439 -31.56 -24.13 20.05
C THR A 439 -31.60 -22.94 21.01
N ALA A 440 -32.72 -22.21 21.08
CA ALA A 440 -32.88 -20.99 21.86
C ALA A 440 -33.43 -21.20 23.29
N ILE A 441 -33.58 -22.44 23.77
CA ILE A 441 -34.13 -22.74 25.11
C ILE A 441 -33.21 -23.68 25.89
N GLY A 442 -33.34 -23.66 27.23
CA GLY A 442 -32.63 -24.58 28.11
C GLY A 442 -31.11 -24.44 27.97
N ALA A 443 -30.42 -25.57 27.79
CA ALA A 443 -28.98 -25.62 27.50
C ALA A 443 -28.67 -25.65 25.98
N GLY A 444 -29.60 -25.18 25.15
CA GLY A 444 -29.37 -25.06 23.71
C GLY A 444 -28.30 -24.01 23.40
N ARG A 445 -27.52 -24.25 22.34
CA ARG A 445 -26.36 -23.41 21.95
C ARG A 445 -26.69 -21.94 21.62
N HIS A 446 -27.96 -21.61 21.37
CA HIS A 446 -28.43 -20.24 21.11
C HIS A 446 -29.28 -19.69 22.26
N ALA A 447 -29.29 -20.34 23.43
CA ALA A 447 -30.18 -19.97 24.53
C ALA A 447 -29.91 -18.55 25.07
N HIS A 448 -28.66 -18.08 25.04
CA HIS A 448 -28.26 -16.73 25.46
C HIS A 448 -28.75 -15.63 24.51
N LEU A 449 -29.02 -15.96 23.24
CA LEU A 449 -29.59 -15.03 22.26
C LEU A 449 -31.08 -14.75 22.52
N GLY A 450 -31.72 -15.61 23.32
CA GLY A 450 -33.11 -15.45 23.76
C GLY A 450 -34.15 -15.78 22.69
N ALA A 451 -35.43 -15.77 23.10
CA ALA A 451 -36.54 -16.17 22.24
C ALA A 451 -36.78 -15.22 21.05
N GLY A 452 -36.34 -13.95 21.15
CA GLY A 452 -36.43 -12.96 20.08
C GLY A 452 -35.51 -13.24 18.89
N ALA A 453 -34.50 -14.09 19.07
CA ALA A 453 -33.61 -14.53 18.01
C ALA A 453 -34.22 -15.61 17.12
N ILE A 454 -35.32 -16.27 17.53
CA ILE A 454 -35.90 -17.38 16.77
C ILE A 454 -36.29 -16.91 15.34
N GLY A 455 -35.73 -17.58 14.34
CA GLY A 455 -35.91 -17.27 12.92
C GLY A 455 -34.83 -16.36 12.33
N LYS A 456 -33.94 -15.79 13.16
CA LYS A 456 -32.77 -15.03 12.71
C LYS A 456 -31.58 -15.95 12.44
N VAL A 457 -30.64 -15.44 11.66
CA VAL A 457 -29.35 -16.09 11.43
C VAL A 457 -28.40 -15.79 12.61
N ALA A 458 -27.84 -16.84 13.20
CA ALA A 458 -26.73 -16.77 14.13
C ALA A 458 -25.45 -17.31 13.46
N ILE A 459 -24.32 -16.71 13.80
CA ILE A 459 -22.99 -17.13 13.33
C ILE A 459 -22.06 -17.39 14.51
N TYR A 460 -21.15 -18.34 14.36
CA TYR A 460 -20.12 -18.69 15.34
C TYR A 460 -18.81 -18.02 14.95
N CYS A 461 -18.44 -16.96 15.65
CA CYS A 461 -17.33 -16.07 15.28
C CYS A 461 -16.79 -15.33 16.50
N TRP A 462 -15.76 -14.50 16.33
CA TRP A 462 -15.31 -13.57 17.36
C TRP A 462 -16.46 -12.69 17.84
N GLN A 463 -16.57 -12.50 19.15
CA GLN A 463 -17.77 -11.90 19.76
C GLN A 463 -17.78 -10.37 19.80
N GLY A 464 -16.71 -9.72 19.34
CA GLY A 464 -16.52 -8.26 19.44
C GLY A 464 -15.46 -7.87 20.46
N GLU A 465 -15.07 -6.59 20.45
CA GLU A 465 -14.09 -6.03 21.38
C GLU A 465 -14.61 -6.19 22.82
N PRO A 466 -13.82 -6.78 23.75
CA PRO A 466 -14.27 -6.96 25.12
C PRO A 466 -14.30 -5.60 25.85
N ALA A 467 -15.10 -5.52 26.92
CA ALA A 467 -15.25 -4.28 27.68
C ALA A 467 -13.93 -3.73 28.28
N ASN A 468 -12.93 -4.58 28.51
CA ASN A 468 -11.58 -4.17 28.89
C ASN A 468 -10.53 -4.90 28.03
N PRO A 469 -10.19 -4.33 26.86
CA PRO A 469 -9.23 -4.91 25.91
C PRO A 469 -7.86 -5.21 26.52
N ALA A 470 -7.41 -4.39 27.48
CA ALA A 470 -6.09 -4.59 28.10
C ALA A 470 -5.99 -5.85 28.97
N THR A 471 -7.12 -6.47 29.37
CA THR A 471 -7.11 -7.59 30.32
C THR A 471 -8.06 -8.73 29.96
N GLN A 472 -8.85 -8.59 28.90
CA GLN A 472 -9.88 -9.54 28.51
C GLN A 472 -9.69 -9.96 27.05
N ILE A 473 -10.08 -11.20 26.78
CA ILE A 473 -10.21 -11.77 25.44
C ILE A 473 -11.72 -11.89 25.17
N GLY A 474 -12.18 -11.38 24.04
CA GLY A 474 -13.59 -11.45 23.61
C GLY A 474 -14.03 -12.89 23.31
N GLY A 475 -13.12 -13.71 22.77
CA GLY A 475 -13.35 -15.11 22.48
C GLY A 475 -14.28 -15.33 21.28
N VAL A 476 -14.64 -16.58 21.02
CA VAL A 476 -15.51 -16.98 19.91
C VAL A 476 -16.79 -17.60 20.46
N GLY A 477 -17.93 -17.23 19.88
CA GLY A 477 -19.24 -17.73 20.29
C GLY A 477 -20.33 -17.45 19.27
N TRP A 478 -21.53 -17.96 19.55
CA TRP A 478 -22.71 -17.68 18.73
C TRP A 478 -23.20 -16.25 18.99
N ILE A 479 -23.26 -15.43 17.94
CA ILE A 479 -23.89 -14.11 17.96
C ILE A 479 -24.96 -14.03 16.85
N LEU A 480 -25.83 -13.02 16.92
CA LEU A 480 -26.68 -12.71 15.77
C LEU A 480 -25.82 -12.08 14.66
N ALA A 481 -25.96 -12.58 13.43
CA ALA A 481 -25.14 -12.09 12.32
C ALA A 481 -25.42 -10.62 11.95
N GLU A 482 -26.61 -10.12 12.27
CA GLU A 482 -26.98 -8.70 12.15
C GLU A 482 -26.17 -7.78 13.09
N ASP A 483 -25.51 -8.34 14.10
CA ASP A 483 -24.66 -7.63 15.07
C ASP A 483 -23.16 -7.86 14.82
N TRP A 484 -22.78 -8.62 13.79
CA TRP A 484 -21.39 -9.02 13.56
C TRP A 484 -20.45 -7.84 13.34
N LEU A 485 -19.27 -7.90 13.96
CA LEU A 485 -18.17 -6.95 13.74
C LEU A 485 -16.90 -7.73 13.34
N PRO A 486 -16.08 -7.20 12.41
CA PRO A 486 -14.75 -7.72 12.11
C PRO A 486 -13.80 -7.57 13.31
N TYR A 487 -12.74 -8.39 13.36
CA TYR A 487 -11.71 -8.32 14.41
C TYR A 487 -10.87 -7.04 14.28
N GLN A 488 -11.37 -5.97 14.92
CA GLN A 488 -10.86 -4.60 14.94
C GLN A 488 -11.36 -3.90 16.21
N ARG A 489 -10.82 -2.71 16.51
CA ARG A 489 -11.37 -1.81 17.55
C ARG A 489 -12.77 -1.32 17.15
N ASP A 490 -13.69 -1.20 18.11
CA ASP A 490 -15.06 -0.71 17.92
C ASP A 490 -15.11 0.73 17.38
N THR A 491 -14.06 1.51 17.61
CA THR A 491 -13.91 2.89 17.15
C THR A 491 -13.32 3.03 15.74
N PHE A 492 -12.80 1.94 15.17
CA PHE A 492 -12.17 1.89 13.84
C PHE A 492 -12.32 0.50 13.20
N VAL A 493 -13.58 0.10 12.96
CA VAL A 493 -13.95 -1.27 12.60
C VAL A 493 -13.60 -1.64 11.15
N THR A 494 -13.57 -0.68 10.22
CA THR A 494 -13.28 -0.93 8.80
C THR A 494 -12.78 0.37 8.15
N PRO A 495 -11.77 0.32 7.25
CA PRO A 495 -11.28 1.52 6.58
C PRO A 495 -12.34 2.21 5.70
N ALA A 496 -12.28 3.54 5.64
CA ALA A 496 -13.27 4.41 4.99
C ALA A 496 -13.14 4.45 3.45
N PHE A 497 -13.22 3.28 2.82
CA PHE A 497 -13.19 3.10 1.36
C PHE A 497 -13.72 1.74 0.93
N ALA A 498 -14.12 1.62 -0.34
CA ALA A 498 -14.57 0.38 -0.98
C ALA A 498 -13.54 -0.76 -0.89
N ALA A 499 -14.01 -2.00 -0.96
CA ALA A 499 -13.19 -3.19 -0.67
C ALA A 499 -12.22 -3.56 -1.81
N TYR A 500 -12.72 -3.72 -3.03
CA TYR A 500 -11.97 -4.29 -4.15
C TYR A 500 -11.13 -3.24 -4.89
N LEU A 501 -9.79 -3.32 -4.95
CA LEU A 501 -8.89 -4.37 -4.44
C LEU A 501 -8.38 -4.08 -3.04
N SER A 502 -7.93 -5.10 -2.31
CA SER A 502 -7.24 -4.92 -1.03
C SER A 502 -5.96 -4.12 -1.20
N GLY A 503 -5.93 -2.89 -0.67
CA GLY A 503 -4.77 -2.00 -0.78
C GLY A 503 -3.52 -2.60 -0.14
N HIS A 504 -3.66 -3.25 1.03
CA HIS A 504 -2.54 -3.93 1.70
C HIS A 504 -1.92 -4.99 0.81
N SER A 505 -2.74 -5.77 0.10
CA SER A 505 -2.28 -6.83 -0.81
C SER A 505 -1.53 -6.23 -2.02
N THR A 506 -2.06 -5.13 -2.57
CA THR A 506 -1.44 -4.44 -3.70
C THR A 506 -0.10 -3.78 -3.32
N PHE A 507 -0.05 -3.01 -2.23
CA PHE A 507 1.18 -2.39 -1.73
C PHE A 507 2.24 -3.44 -1.41
N SER A 508 1.84 -4.48 -0.68
CA SER A 508 2.77 -5.50 -0.22
C SER A 508 3.36 -6.30 -1.35
N ARG A 509 2.58 -6.65 -2.38
CA ARG A 509 3.14 -7.37 -3.51
C ARG A 509 4.03 -6.46 -4.37
N ALA A 510 3.66 -5.19 -4.57
CA ALA A 510 4.51 -4.24 -5.28
C ALA A 510 5.89 -4.08 -4.60
N ALA A 511 5.91 -3.89 -3.28
CA ALA A 511 7.16 -3.79 -2.51
C ALA A 511 8.00 -5.08 -2.58
N ALA A 512 7.38 -6.25 -2.41
CA ALA A 512 8.10 -7.53 -2.50
C ALA A 512 8.77 -7.75 -3.87
N GLU A 513 8.13 -7.31 -4.97
CA GLU A 513 8.75 -7.37 -6.31
C GLU A 513 9.99 -6.48 -6.42
N ILE A 514 9.97 -5.27 -5.83
CA ILE A 514 11.11 -4.37 -5.82
C ILE A 514 12.24 -4.93 -4.96
N LEU A 515 11.94 -5.35 -3.72
CA LEU A 515 12.95 -5.87 -2.80
C LEU A 515 13.60 -7.14 -3.36
N THR A 516 12.83 -8.01 -4.00
CA THR A 516 13.34 -9.21 -4.67
C THR A 516 14.34 -8.86 -5.77
N ARG A 517 13.98 -7.90 -6.64
CA ARG A 517 14.84 -7.52 -7.78
C ARG A 517 16.07 -6.76 -7.34
N ILE A 518 15.91 -5.77 -6.46
CA ILE A 518 17.03 -4.92 -6.06
C ILE A 518 18.08 -5.72 -5.28
N THR A 519 17.66 -6.66 -4.44
CA THR A 519 18.58 -7.52 -3.67
C THR A 519 19.06 -8.74 -4.45
N GLY A 520 18.48 -9.02 -5.63
CA GLY A 520 18.79 -10.20 -6.45
C GLY A 520 18.31 -11.53 -5.86
N SER A 521 17.47 -11.51 -4.83
CA SER A 521 17.01 -12.68 -4.09
C SER A 521 15.59 -12.47 -3.60
N GLU A 522 14.72 -13.47 -3.75
CA GLU A 522 13.39 -13.43 -3.12
C GLU A 522 13.45 -13.59 -1.59
N PHE A 523 14.54 -14.18 -1.08
CA PHE A 523 14.75 -14.44 0.32
C PHE A 523 15.28 -13.22 1.07
N PHE A 524 14.79 -13.02 2.29
CA PHE A 524 15.40 -12.09 3.24
C PHE A 524 16.88 -12.44 3.48
N PRO A 525 17.75 -11.47 3.80
CA PRO A 525 19.13 -11.76 4.18
C PRO A 525 19.21 -12.82 5.28
N GLY A 526 20.12 -13.80 5.15
CA GLY A 526 20.19 -14.96 6.05
C GLY A 526 19.10 -16.03 5.80
N GLY A 527 18.16 -15.79 4.89
CA GLY A 527 17.07 -16.69 4.51
C GLY A 527 15.91 -16.75 5.51
N LEU A 528 15.83 -15.79 6.44
CA LEU A 528 14.78 -15.73 7.46
C LEU A 528 14.67 -14.31 8.02
N ALA A 529 13.48 -13.73 7.95
CA ALA A 529 13.07 -12.60 8.79
C ALA A 529 12.20 -13.10 9.94
N VAL A 530 12.34 -12.47 11.11
CA VAL A 530 11.58 -12.78 12.33
C VAL A 530 11.11 -11.48 12.97
N HIS A 531 9.83 -11.41 13.32
CA HIS A 531 9.26 -10.32 14.10
C HIS A 531 8.52 -10.89 15.31
N GLU A 532 8.86 -10.42 16.52
CA GLU A 532 8.27 -10.90 17.78
C GLU A 532 7.18 -9.94 18.26
N VAL A 533 6.01 -10.51 18.59
CA VAL A 533 4.86 -9.78 19.11
C VAL A 533 4.50 -10.33 20.49
N GLU A 534 4.57 -9.45 21.49
CA GLU A 534 4.28 -9.79 22.90
C GLU A 534 2.95 -9.24 23.40
N GLU A 535 2.39 -8.22 22.72
CA GLU A 535 1.18 -7.53 23.14
C GLU A 535 0.26 -7.25 21.93
N LEU A 536 -1.05 -7.21 22.20
CA LEU A 536 -2.13 -6.87 21.27
C LEU A 536 -2.93 -5.70 21.80
N GLU A 537 -3.49 -4.91 20.90
CA GLU A 537 -4.27 -3.72 21.19
C GLU A 537 -5.78 -3.96 21.12
N PHE A 538 -6.25 -4.88 20.29
CA PHE A 538 -7.69 -5.09 20.10
C PHE A 538 -8.32 -5.84 21.27
N GLU A 539 -7.55 -6.73 21.91
CA GLU A 539 -7.90 -7.48 23.11
C GLU A 539 -6.66 -8.13 23.72
N ALA A 540 -6.74 -8.64 24.96
CA ALA A 540 -5.57 -9.07 25.71
C ALA A 540 -4.90 -10.27 25.05
N GLY A 541 -3.60 -10.21 24.81
CA GLY A 541 -2.85 -11.31 24.22
C GLY A 541 -1.59 -10.80 23.52
N PRO A 542 -0.93 -11.67 22.74
CA PRO A 542 -1.22 -13.11 22.59
C PRO A 542 -1.05 -13.90 23.90
N THR A 543 -1.50 -15.16 23.98
CA THR A 543 -1.37 -15.95 25.22
C THR A 543 0.07 -16.34 25.57
N ALA A 544 0.98 -16.23 24.61
CA ALA A 544 2.42 -16.28 24.74
C ALA A 544 3.05 -15.46 23.59
N PRO A 545 4.31 -14.98 23.71
CA PRO A 545 4.99 -14.29 22.62
C PRO A 545 4.92 -15.08 21.30
N VAL A 546 4.54 -14.39 20.23
CA VAL A 546 4.42 -14.98 18.88
C VAL A 546 5.53 -14.44 18.01
N GLN A 547 6.23 -15.33 17.31
CA GLN A 547 7.20 -14.95 16.28
C GLN A 547 6.60 -15.16 14.90
N LEU A 548 6.36 -14.07 14.19
CA LEU A 548 6.11 -14.10 12.75
C LEU A 548 7.43 -14.39 12.04
N GLN A 549 7.40 -15.32 11.08
CA GLN A 549 8.59 -15.77 10.37
C GLN A 549 8.33 -15.77 8.86
N TRP A 550 9.26 -15.23 8.08
CA TRP A 550 9.18 -15.18 6.62
C TRP A 550 10.50 -15.61 5.99
N ALA A 551 10.47 -16.53 5.03
CA ALA A 551 11.66 -16.86 4.25
C ALA A 551 11.87 -15.82 3.14
N THR A 552 10.79 -15.45 2.45
CA THR A 552 10.81 -14.54 1.30
C THR A 552 10.02 -13.26 1.54
N TYR A 553 10.34 -12.20 0.79
CA TYR A 553 9.52 -10.99 0.76
C TYR A 553 8.09 -11.30 0.28
N TYR A 554 7.93 -12.31 -0.57
CA TYR A 554 6.63 -12.78 -1.04
C TYR A 554 5.81 -13.47 0.08
N ASP A 555 6.44 -14.19 1.01
CA ASP A 555 5.75 -14.77 2.17
C ASP A 555 5.21 -13.68 3.10
N ALA A 556 6.02 -12.64 3.36
CA ALA A 556 5.58 -11.48 4.14
C ALA A 556 4.41 -10.77 3.44
N SER A 557 4.52 -10.57 2.13
CA SER A 557 3.47 -9.98 1.30
C SER A 557 2.17 -10.77 1.29
N ASP A 558 2.25 -12.09 1.16
CA ASP A 558 1.09 -12.97 1.18
C ASP A 558 0.45 -13.02 2.57
N GLN A 559 1.26 -12.95 3.63
CA GLN A 559 0.75 -12.85 4.99
C GLN A 559 0.03 -11.51 5.23
N ALA A 560 0.52 -10.41 4.65
CA ALA A 560 -0.18 -9.13 4.67
C ALA A 560 -1.57 -9.22 4.01
N GLY A 561 -1.70 -9.97 2.91
CA GLY A 561 -2.98 -10.25 2.25
C GLY A 561 -3.95 -11.04 3.14
N ILE A 562 -3.54 -12.23 3.59
CA ILE A 562 -4.40 -13.13 4.40
C ILE A 562 -4.80 -12.51 5.74
N SER A 563 -3.96 -11.63 6.29
CA SER A 563 -4.27 -10.92 7.54
C SER A 563 -5.56 -10.10 7.45
N ARG A 564 -5.95 -9.67 6.26
CA ARG A 564 -7.16 -8.85 6.06
C ARG A 564 -8.45 -9.69 6.14
N ILE A 565 -8.32 -11.00 5.94
CA ILE A 565 -9.39 -11.99 6.11
C ILE A 565 -9.51 -12.34 7.60
N TYR A 566 -8.39 -12.57 8.30
CA TYR A 566 -8.38 -12.69 9.78
C TYR A 566 -8.99 -11.45 10.45
N GLY A 567 -8.59 -10.26 10.01
CA GLY A 567 -9.15 -8.99 10.46
C GLY A 567 -10.59 -8.75 10.04
N GLY A 568 -11.18 -9.58 9.16
CA GLY A 568 -12.58 -9.49 8.75
C GLY A 568 -12.96 -8.33 7.83
N ILE A 569 -11.98 -7.61 7.26
CA ILE A 569 -12.22 -6.37 6.49
C ILE A 569 -12.13 -6.56 4.97
N HIS A 570 -11.73 -7.74 4.51
CA HIS A 570 -11.65 -8.12 3.10
C HIS A 570 -12.11 -9.57 2.89
N VAL A 571 -12.67 -9.86 1.71
CA VAL A 571 -12.93 -11.24 1.25
C VAL A 571 -11.75 -11.74 0.40
N PRO A 572 -11.60 -13.07 0.16
CA PRO A 572 -10.56 -13.59 -0.72
C PRO A 572 -10.51 -12.97 -2.12
N ALA A 573 -11.67 -12.56 -2.65
CA ALA A 573 -11.77 -11.89 -3.95
C ALA A 573 -11.11 -10.50 -3.97
N ASP A 574 -10.93 -9.83 -2.82
CA ASP A 574 -10.20 -8.55 -2.74
C ASP A 574 -8.68 -8.74 -2.71
N ASP A 575 -8.22 -9.83 -2.10
CA ASP A 575 -6.82 -10.12 -1.80
C ASP A 575 -6.07 -10.66 -3.03
N GLY A 576 -6.50 -11.79 -3.58
CA GLY A 576 -5.80 -12.47 -4.67
C GLY A 576 -5.54 -11.57 -5.89
N PRO A 577 -6.58 -10.94 -6.47
CA PRO A 577 -6.42 -9.94 -7.53
C PRO A 577 -5.61 -8.71 -7.11
N GLY A 578 -5.72 -8.28 -5.84
CA GLY A 578 -4.88 -7.22 -5.27
C GLY A 578 -3.39 -7.53 -5.35
N ARG A 579 -2.99 -8.75 -4.96
CA ARG A 579 -1.60 -9.21 -5.11
C ARG A 579 -1.17 -9.24 -6.58
N ALA A 580 -2.03 -9.75 -7.48
CA ALA A 580 -1.71 -9.81 -8.92
C ALA A 580 -1.49 -8.42 -9.53
N VAL A 581 -2.32 -7.43 -9.19
CA VAL A 581 -2.13 -6.04 -9.63
C VAL A 581 -0.89 -5.41 -8.99
N GLY A 582 -0.64 -5.68 -7.70
CA GLY A 582 0.56 -5.22 -7.01
C GLY A 582 1.85 -5.72 -7.66
N SER A 583 1.89 -7.00 -8.05
CA SER A 583 3.02 -7.59 -8.78
C SER A 583 3.32 -6.83 -10.08
N LYS A 584 2.29 -6.53 -10.88
CA LYS A 584 2.44 -5.74 -12.11
C LYS A 584 2.93 -4.32 -11.85
N CYS A 585 2.46 -3.67 -10.78
CA CYS A 585 2.94 -2.33 -10.39
C CYS A 585 4.43 -2.36 -10.00
N GLY A 586 4.85 -3.32 -9.19
CA GLY A 586 6.27 -3.48 -8.81
C GLY A 586 7.18 -3.75 -10.02
N ILE A 587 6.75 -4.62 -10.94
CA ILE A 587 7.48 -4.90 -12.18
C ILE A 587 7.59 -3.66 -13.06
N ALA A 588 6.49 -2.94 -13.29
CA ALA A 588 6.49 -1.74 -14.13
C ALA A 588 7.39 -0.63 -13.54
N ALA A 589 7.31 -0.42 -12.22
CA ALA A 589 8.15 0.55 -11.52
C ALA A 589 9.65 0.17 -11.62
N TRP A 590 9.98 -1.11 -11.50
CA TRP A 590 11.35 -1.60 -11.74
C TRP A 590 11.81 -1.32 -13.17
N GLU A 591 11.06 -1.79 -14.16
CA GLU A 591 11.43 -1.68 -15.58
C GLU A 591 11.61 -0.24 -16.06
N LEU A 592 10.84 0.70 -15.51
CA LEU A 592 11.03 2.12 -15.80
C LEU A 592 12.15 2.74 -14.95
N GLY A 593 12.18 2.44 -13.65
CA GLY A 593 13.08 3.10 -12.71
C GLY A 593 14.55 2.84 -12.98
N ILE A 594 14.94 1.61 -13.35
CA ILE A 594 16.34 1.29 -13.63
C ILE A 594 16.92 2.09 -14.81
N LYS A 595 16.07 2.53 -15.75
CA LYS A 595 16.49 3.33 -16.91
C LYS A 595 16.89 4.76 -16.54
N TYR A 596 16.43 5.25 -15.39
CA TYR A 596 16.91 6.51 -14.84
C TYR A 596 18.33 6.33 -14.27
N PHE A 597 18.65 5.15 -13.73
CA PHE A 597 19.94 4.92 -13.08
C PHE A 597 21.10 4.81 -14.06
N ASP A 598 20.85 4.32 -15.28
CA ASP A 598 21.85 4.20 -16.35
C ASP A 598 21.68 5.24 -17.47
N GLY A 599 20.74 6.17 -17.33
CA GLY A 599 20.42 7.22 -18.30
C GLY A 599 19.74 6.74 -19.59
N SER A 600 19.52 5.43 -19.77
CA SER A 600 18.93 4.87 -20.99
C SER A 600 17.49 5.32 -21.24
N VAL A 601 16.82 5.92 -20.24
CA VAL A 601 15.50 6.52 -20.41
C VAL A 601 15.48 7.62 -21.48
N LEU A 602 16.59 8.32 -21.68
CA LEU A 602 16.73 9.37 -22.69
C LEU A 602 16.86 8.83 -24.11
N ASP A 603 17.24 7.56 -24.26
CA ASP A 603 17.37 6.88 -25.56
C ASP A 603 16.06 6.22 -26.03
N GLU A 604 15.03 6.18 -25.18
CA GLU A 604 13.73 5.61 -25.54
C GLU A 604 13.06 6.42 -26.66
N ARG A 605 12.72 5.74 -27.77
CA ARG A 605 12.05 6.37 -28.90
C ARG A 605 10.53 6.31 -28.76
N PRO A 606 9.80 7.43 -28.93
CA PRO A 606 8.35 7.43 -28.99
C PRO A 606 7.81 6.51 -30.09
N SER A 607 6.87 5.64 -29.74
CA SER A 607 6.13 4.83 -30.70
C SER A 607 5.02 5.67 -31.33
N LEU A 608 5.18 6.06 -32.60
CA LEU A 608 4.27 6.94 -33.34
C LEU A 608 3.25 6.14 -34.17
N THR A 609 1.98 6.51 -34.05
CA THR A 609 0.87 6.01 -34.87
C THR A 609 0.19 7.16 -35.62
N VAL A 610 -0.27 6.90 -36.84
CA VAL A 610 -1.01 7.88 -37.65
C VAL A 610 -2.43 7.37 -37.88
N THR A 611 -3.41 8.14 -37.43
CA THR A 611 -4.83 7.80 -37.52
C THR A 611 -5.55 8.78 -38.41
N ARG A 612 -6.39 8.31 -39.34
CA ARG A 612 -7.27 9.20 -40.12
C ARG A 612 -8.48 9.60 -39.28
N VAL A 613 -8.73 10.89 -39.14
CA VAL A 613 -9.88 11.44 -38.38
C VAL A 613 -10.98 11.88 -39.35
N ALA A 614 -12.08 12.46 -38.83
CA ALA A 614 -13.19 12.91 -39.67
C ALA A 614 -12.74 13.96 -40.71
N GLY A 615 -13.11 13.76 -41.98
CA GLY A 615 -12.69 14.62 -43.09
C GLY A 615 -11.32 14.22 -43.67
N ASP A 616 -10.47 15.20 -43.95
CA ASP A 616 -9.11 15.04 -44.49
C ASP A 616 -8.01 15.26 -43.43
N GLU A 617 -8.37 15.22 -42.15
CA GLU A 617 -7.43 15.38 -41.04
C GLU A 617 -6.72 14.05 -40.70
N LEU A 618 -5.45 14.17 -40.31
CA LEU A 618 -4.66 13.08 -39.75
C LEU A 618 -4.31 13.42 -38.30
N ARG A 619 -4.29 12.43 -37.43
CA ARG A 619 -3.82 12.58 -36.05
C ARG A 619 -2.57 11.73 -35.85
N LEU A 620 -1.54 12.35 -35.29
CA LEU A 620 -0.35 11.71 -34.78
C LEU A 620 -0.60 11.37 -33.31
N ASP A 621 -0.42 10.12 -32.93
CA ASP A 621 -0.50 9.64 -31.54
C ASP A 621 0.86 9.01 -31.19
N TRP A 622 1.50 9.38 -30.08
CA TRP A 622 2.77 8.76 -29.65
C TRP A 622 2.82 8.40 -28.17
N THR A 623 3.66 7.42 -27.81
CA THR A 623 4.00 7.12 -26.42
C THR A 623 5.03 8.10 -25.88
N GLN A 624 4.88 8.54 -24.64
CA GLN A 624 5.79 9.47 -23.97
C GLN A 624 5.89 9.15 -22.47
N ARG A 625 6.90 9.73 -21.79
CA ARG A 625 7.11 9.55 -20.35
C ARG A 625 6.79 10.82 -19.61
N ARG A 626 6.00 10.70 -18.53
CA ARG A 626 5.72 11.81 -17.64
C ARG A 626 7.01 12.40 -17.11
N GLY A 627 7.16 13.72 -17.23
CA GLY A 627 8.34 14.45 -16.78
C GLY A 627 9.45 14.66 -17.82
N LEU A 628 9.43 13.97 -18.97
CA LEU A 628 10.29 14.25 -20.13
C LEU A 628 9.63 15.25 -21.09
N PHE A 629 10.41 15.85 -21.99
CA PHE A 629 9.93 16.87 -22.92
C PHE A 629 9.79 16.33 -24.33
N TYR A 630 8.74 16.75 -25.03
CA TYR A 630 8.48 16.32 -26.40
C TYR A 630 8.08 17.49 -27.28
N LYS A 631 8.45 17.43 -28.56
CA LYS A 631 7.94 18.34 -29.59
C LYS A 631 7.69 17.63 -30.91
N VAL A 632 6.85 18.24 -31.74
CA VAL A 632 6.59 17.83 -33.11
C VAL A 632 7.49 18.62 -34.04
N LEU A 633 8.17 17.91 -34.93
CA LEU A 633 8.93 18.46 -36.04
C LEU A 633 8.18 18.18 -37.35
N ARG A 634 8.31 19.09 -38.32
CA ARG A 634 7.74 18.95 -39.66
C ARG A 634 8.78 19.24 -40.75
N ALA A 635 8.68 18.54 -41.87
CA ALA A 635 9.50 18.77 -43.06
C ALA A 635 8.70 18.54 -44.35
N ASN A 636 9.17 19.15 -45.44
CA ASN A 636 8.68 18.86 -46.81
C ASN A 636 9.54 17.78 -47.51
N ASP A 637 10.62 17.35 -46.87
CA ASP A 637 11.52 16.28 -47.28
C ASP A 637 11.95 15.46 -46.04
N LEU A 638 12.90 14.53 -46.19
CA LEU A 638 13.39 13.68 -45.10
C LEU A 638 14.64 14.25 -44.38
N GLU A 639 15.04 15.49 -44.66
CA GLU A 639 16.31 16.05 -44.20
C GLU A 639 16.14 17.35 -43.39
N ASN A 640 15.22 18.23 -43.81
CA ASN A 640 15.10 19.59 -43.31
C ASN A 640 13.88 19.77 -42.38
N PHE A 641 13.96 19.17 -41.20
CA PHE A 641 12.93 19.31 -40.16
C PHE A 641 13.00 20.67 -39.45
N VAL A 642 11.84 21.25 -39.19
CA VAL A 642 11.65 22.48 -38.40
C VAL A 642 10.65 22.23 -37.28
N ASP A 643 10.76 23.00 -36.21
CA ASP A 643 9.86 22.94 -35.06
C ASP A 643 8.43 23.33 -35.48
N GLU A 644 7.49 22.39 -35.32
CA GLU A 644 6.05 22.62 -35.47
C GLU A 644 5.43 22.98 -34.12
N THR A 645 5.96 22.43 -33.02
CA THR A 645 5.61 22.79 -31.64
C THR A 645 6.87 23.09 -30.81
N PRO A 646 6.77 23.88 -29.72
CA PRO A 646 7.83 23.94 -28.72
C PRO A 646 7.96 22.60 -27.97
N PHE A 647 9.05 22.43 -27.23
CA PHE A 647 9.15 21.37 -26.22
C PHE A 647 8.14 21.59 -25.11
N GLU A 648 7.34 20.57 -24.84
CA GLU A 648 6.39 20.54 -23.73
C GLU A 648 6.70 19.35 -22.83
N ARG A 649 6.65 19.58 -21.51
CA ARG A 649 6.86 18.53 -20.52
C ARG A 649 5.62 17.64 -20.47
N ALA A 650 5.77 16.36 -20.76
CA ALA A 650 4.67 15.43 -20.81
C ALA A 650 4.08 15.21 -19.41
N THR A 651 2.78 15.48 -19.25
CA THR A 651 1.98 15.15 -18.06
C THR A 651 1.20 13.84 -18.21
N GLU A 652 1.19 13.28 -19.42
CA GLU A 652 0.52 12.04 -19.77
C GLU A 652 1.52 11.03 -20.34
N ASP A 653 1.10 9.77 -20.45
CA ASP A 653 1.85 8.68 -21.08
C ASP A 653 1.69 8.66 -22.63
N ARG A 654 0.80 9.48 -23.17
CA ARG A 654 0.58 9.64 -24.62
C ARG A 654 0.46 11.11 -25.01
N GLY A 655 1.05 11.43 -26.16
CA GLY A 655 0.90 12.74 -26.81
C GLY A 655 0.11 12.61 -28.11
N THR A 656 -0.54 13.71 -28.51
CA THR A 656 -1.32 13.77 -29.75
C THR A 656 -1.11 15.10 -30.47
N TYR A 657 -1.13 15.06 -31.81
CA TYR A 657 -1.10 16.25 -32.66
C TYR A 657 -1.98 16.05 -33.90
N THR A 658 -2.87 17.00 -34.18
CA THR A 658 -3.78 16.93 -35.35
C THR A 658 -3.25 17.77 -36.49
N ILE A 659 -3.17 17.15 -37.67
CA ILE A 659 -2.79 17.75 -38.95
C ILE A 659 -4.08 18.13 -39.69
N SER A 660 -4.30 19.43 -39.90
CA SER A 660 -5.38 19.95 -40.75
C SER A 660 -5.09 19.73 -42.25
N PRO A 661 -6.10 19.74 -43.15
CA PRO A 661 -6.00 19.15 -44.49
C PRO A 661 -4.81 19.65 -45.32
N LEU A 662 -4.08 18.69 -45.89
CA LEU A 662 -2.86 18.89 -46.68
C LEU A 662 -3.13 19.69 -47.97
N GLY A 663 -2.52 20.88 -48.07
CA GLY A 663 -2.44 21.64 -49.32
C GLY A 663 -1.29 21.21 -50.25
N GLN A 664 -0.42 20.28 -49.81
CA GLN A 664 0.83 19.90 -50.49
C GLN A 664 0.96 18.40 -50.79
N ALA A 665 1.91 18.06 -51.68
CA ALA A 665 2.02 16.73 -52.28
C ALA A 665 2.59 15.64 -51.34
N ARG A 666 3.46 15.96 -50.36
CA ARG A 666 3.96 15.09 -49.27
C ARG A 666 4.53 15.94 -48.12
N GLU A 667 4.22 15.59 -46.88
CA GLU A 667 4.79 16.19 -45.67
C GLU A 667 5.27 15.08 -44.73
N PHE A 668 6.32 15.34 -43.95
CA PHE A 668 6.94 14.41 -43.02
C PHE A 668 6.91 14.99 -41.61
N TYR A 669 6.68 14.12 -40.62
CA TYR A 669 6.60 14.49 -39.22
C TYR A 669 7.50 13.58 -38.38
N GLN A 670 8.11 14.17 -37.35
CA GLN A 670 8.94 13.46 -36.37
C GLN A 670 8.56 13.95 -34.97
N ILE A 671 8.61 13.05 -33.99
CA ILE A 671 8.53 13.40 -32.57
C ILE A 671 9.95 13.40 -32.01
N GLU A 672 10.37 14.51 -31.43
CA GLU A 672 11.66 14.65 -30.77
C GLU A 672 11.44 14.62 -29.24
N GLN A 673 12.22 13.78 -28.56
CA GLN A 673 12.31 13.73 -27.09
C GLN A 673 13.49 14.60 -26.63
N GLY A 674 13.29 15.33 -25.54
CA GLY A 674 14.30 16.16 -24.87
C GLY A 674 14.29 15.97 -23.35
N GLU A 675 15.31 16.53 -22.69
CA GLU A 675 15.57 16.46 -21.25
C GLU A 675 14.74 17.43 -20.41
#